data_AF-A0A7C4YWS2-F1
#
_entry.id   AF-A0A7C4YWS2-F1
#
_cell.length_a   1.000
_cell.length_b   1.000
_cell.length_c   1.000
_cell.angle_alpha   90.00
_cell.angle_beta   90.00
_cell.angle_gamma   90.00
#
_symmetry.space_group_name_H-M   'P 1'
#
loop_
_entity.id
_entity.type
_entity.pdbx_description
1 polymer ?
#
loop_
_entity_poly.entity_id
_entity_poly.type
_entity_poly.pdbx_seq_one_letter_code
_entity_poly.pdbx_strand_id
1 'polypeptide(L)'
;MSRYFGSCAALVTFALFAFAEDELKVTLDGKPVTPHIYSLNARPDKAEPEDVIAIGGYRLVLGSERNQNYRSTPHEDGQLLKVSDNKEVVVAVTVNFTFKGNEKVISNPLAKMTSEQIKKLRGVKIQAWNDEIAKSLSLLDLEKTCVTVTDDVALDRREKSSLPALPKGLRYLVIEEWSNTGLRDYSTLKEQNDLRYLLLRVLTVPFDFEHLKQATNLRYIQAFAVGVKNIDSLASLAQLRSAGLYSDGIESLDFVSGMKNLVELDVSRTNIKTLAPLSGLKSLSRVTANSTRVASLPDPASLPSLKRLEVMSTALSDEQVAKFRSALPKCQVLFRWQTALADAAAEATRLRVRTGGTCHRTPETEKTLFEVKDVVQIRRLLGSIRIDEKRSGFECQCCGEPSFEFYAGEKLLLTVGFHHGQGLRWAEGWPGDAALTVESAESICRWMSANGHRGPLEEFERGRVQAAATERRMEFYRNVIPQSVLEKMDGATSRKQFVAAFQEGIADESARATLYLKLFGAGHSSWNRYALLDETLKEVLLPGVKPATLIKMVDSADEVVRDGAARWFFADDRWEKTAEKDRAAIVKALGQHAFSHPRSYNRRLTIDILAKIKGDESVKLLQAMLAGEIKPKALPKEDAIEPDGMFMARPGDLEMTKGSDRAYAGLMLGRLGHAPSLETLRKLLEKAEGDDKILLTKAIDLLVKRP
;
A
#
# COMPACT_ATOMS: atom_id res chain seq x y z
N MET A 1 31.87 -67.17 -5.49
CA MET A 1 30.65 -67.87 -5.02
C MET A 1 29.65 -66.80 -4.59
N SER A 2 28.41 -66.68 -5.02
CA SER A 2 27.56 -67.40 -5.96
C SER A 2 26.32 -66.53 -6.19
N ARG A 3 26.07 -66.18 -7.47
CA ARG A 3 24.77 -66.06 -8.17
C ARG A 3 23.63 -65.27 -7.49
N TYR A 4 23.17 -64.20 -8.14
CA TYR A 4 21.95 -64.25 -8.97
C TYR A 4 21.89 -63.01 -9.90
N PHE A 5 21.82 -63.29 -11.21
CA PHE A 5 21.19 -62.58 -12.35
C PHE A 5 20.89 -61.07 -12.22
N GLY A 6 21.14 -60.20 -13.20
CA GLY A 6 21.17 -60.39 -14.64
C GLY A 6 20.34 -59.29 -15.31
N SER A 7 21.03 -58.39 -16.04
CA SER A 7 20.55 -57.65 -17.22
C SER A 7 19.12 -57.08 -17.22
N CYS A 8 19.01 -55.77 -16.98
CA CYS A 8 18.07 -54.90 -17.69
C CYS A 8 18.63 -53.47 -17.78
N ALA A 9 19.78 -53.33 -18.45
CA ALA A 9 20.24 -52.05 -18.99
C ALA A 9 19.44 -51.73 -20.26
N ALA A 10 18.16 -51.37 -20.10
CA ALA A 10 17.30 -50.87 -21.18
C ALA A 10 16.01 -50.14 -20.70
N LEU A 11 15.88 -49.74 -19.42
CA LEU A 11 14.60 -49.18 -18.93
C LEU A 11 14.66 -47.97 -17.98
N VAL A 12 15.80 -47.30 -17.77
CA VAL A 12 15.87 -46.14 -16.83
C VAL A 12 16.38 -44.84 -17.48
N THR A 13 16.73 -44.83 -18.77
CA THR A 13 17.08 -43.60 -19.50
C THR A 13 15.98 -43.10 -20.45
N PHE A 14 14.73 -43.53 -20.23
CA PHE A 14 13.55 -43.10 -20.99
C PHE A 14 12.35 -42.69 -20.11
N ALA A 15 12.62 -42.22 -18.88
CA ALA A 15 11.58 -41.70 -17.98
C ALA A 15 11.80 -40.23 -17.55
N LEU A 16 12.74 -39.50 -18.19
CA LEU A 16 12.98 -38.07 -17.97
C LEU A 16 12.56 -37.19 -19.17
N PHE A 17 11.90 -37.77 -20.18
CA PHE A 17 11.41 -37.03 -21.36
C PHE A 17 9.94 -37.31 -21.72
N ALA A 18 9.12 -37.85 -20.79
CA ALA A 18 7.71 -38.16 -21.05
C ALA A 18 6.69 -37.54 -20.07
N PHE A 19 7.08 -36.53 -19.27
CA PHE A 19 6.13 -35.79 -18.41
C PHE A 19 6.02 -34.28 -18.75
N ALA A 20 6.65 -33.82 -19.82
CA ALA A 20 6.66 -32.39 -20.20
C ALA A 20 5.56 -31.98 -21.20
N GLU A 21 4.68 -32.89 -21.61
CA GLU A 21 3.68 -32.62 -22.67
C GLU A 21 2.40 -31.94 -22.19
N ASP A 22 2.13 -31.89 -20.87
CA ASP A 22 0.84 -31.40 -20.32
C ASP A 22 0.91 -30.06 -19.55
N GLU A 23 2.10 -29.46 -19.34
CA GLU A 23 2.22 -28.17 -18.66
C GLU A 23 1.75 -26.99 -19.54
N LEU A 24 1.00 -26.06 -18.94
CA LEU A 24 0.57 -24.82 -19.60
C LEU A 24 1.78 -23.93 -19.88
N LYS A 25 2.10 -23.71 -21.15
CA LYS A 25 3.17 -22.81 -21.61
C LYS A 25 2.57 -21.50 -22.07
N VAL A 26 2.95 -20.40 -21.43
CA VAL A 26 2.45 -19.07 -21.78
C VAL A 26 3.59 -18.15 -22.17
N THR A 27 3.43 -17.44 -23.28
CA THR A 27 4.31 -16.35 -23.69
C THR A 27 3.53 -15.03 -23.78
N LEU A 28 4.16 -13.94 -23.37
CA LEU A 28 3.68 -12.57 -23.57
C LEU A 28 4.77 -11.75 -24.24
N ASP A 29 4.46 -11.15 -25.38
CA ASP A 29 5.40 -10.33 -26.16
C ASP A 29 6.71 -11.07 -26.48
N GLY A 30 6.58 -12.36 -26.82
CA GLY A 30 7.69 -13.24 -27.15
C GLY A 30 8.49 -13.77 -25.95
N LYS A 31 8.13 -13.39 -24.71
CA LYS A 31 8.82 -13.84 -23.49
C LYS A 31 8.01 -14.90 -22.74
N PRO A 32 8.63 -16.00 -22.26
CA PRO A 32 7.97 -16.95 -21.37
C PRO A 32 7.52 -16.27 -20.07
N VAL A 33 6.31 -16.57 -19.63
CA VAL A 33 5.75 -16.07 -18.37
C VAL A 33 5.00 -17.18 -17.64
N THR A 34 5.06 -17.17 -16.32
CA THR A 34 4.27 -18.06 -15.46
C THR A 34 3.08 -17.28 -14.92
N PRO A 35 1.89 -17.37 -15.55
CA PRO A 35 0.73 -16.63 -15.07
C PRO A 35 0.23 -17.21 -13.75
N HIS A 36 -0.38 -16.36 -12.92
CA HIS A 36 -1.15 -16.86 -11.78
C HIS A 36 -2.42 -17.56 -12.27
N ILE A 37 -2.70 -18.76 -11.74
CA ILE A 37 -3.84 -19.59 -12.10
C ILE A 37 -4.84 -19.61 -10.93
N TYR A 38 -6.03 -19.09 -11.17
CA TYR A 38 -7.16 -19.18 -10.26
C TYR A 38 -7.98 -20.41 -10.62
N SER A 39 -7.68 -21.53 -9.96
CA SER A 39 -8.30 -22.82 -10.29
C SER A 39 -9.72 -22.93 -9.73
N LEU A 40 -10.70 -23.14 -10.60
CA LEU A 40 -12.08 -23.41 -10.19
C LEU A 40 -12.24 -24.79 -9.55
N ASN A 41 -11.25 -25.66 -9.73
CA ASN A 41 -11.20 -27.01 -9.17
C ASN A 41 -10.18 -27.15 -8.02
N ALA A 42 -9.60 -26.03 -7.56
CA ALA A 42 -8.61 -25.99 -6.48
C ALA A 42 -7.36 -26.87 -6.76
N ARG A 43 -6.88 -26.82 -8.00
CA ARG A 43 -5.65 -27.49 -8.48
C ARG A 43 -4.79 -26.52 -9.31
N PRO A 44 -4.21 -25.48 -8.69
CA PRO A 44 -3.43 -24.47 -9.43
C PRO A 44 -2.19 -25.05 -10.12
N ASP A 45 -1.67 -26.18 -9.64
CA ASP A 45 -0.58 -26.96 -10.26
C ASP A 45 -0.98 -27.64 -11.57
N LYS A 46 -2.29 -27.80 -11.81
CA LYS A 46 -2.84 -28.41 -13.02
C LYS A 46 -3.93 -27.51 -13.60
N ALA A 47 -3.51 -26.51 -14.38
CA ALA A 47 -4.43 -25.63 -15.08
C ALA A 47 -5.40 -26.44 -15.96
N GLU A 48 -6.68 -26.16 -15.86
CA GLU A 48 -7.75 -26.82 -16.62
C GLU A 48 -8.53 -25.78 -17.46
N PRO A 49 -9.19 -26.20 -18.56
CA PRO A 49 -10.14 -25.34 -19.25
C PRO A 49 -11.18 -24.80 -18.25
N GLU A 50 -11.64 -23.56 -18.46
CA GLU A 50 -12.48 -22.80 -17.51
C GLU A 50 -11.75 -22.16 -16.31
N ASP A 51 -10.51 -22.55 -15.99
CA ASP A 51 -9.72 -21.81 -14.99
C ASP A 51 -9.49 -20.37 -15.44
N VAL A 52 -9.27 -19.45 -14.50
CA VAL A 52 -8.96 -18.05 -14.82
C VAL A 52 -7.46 -17.82 -14.67
N ILE A 53 -6.84 -17.12 -15.61
CA ILE A 53 -5.43 -16.72 -15.54
C ILE A 53 -5.26 -15.20 -15.51
N ALA A 54 -4.23 -14.72 -14.83
CA ALA A 54 -3.79 -13.33 -14.89
C ALA A 54 -2.66 -13.15 -15.92
N ILE A 55 -2.88 -12.34 -16.95
CA ILE A 55 -1.89 -12.10 -18.01
C ILE A 55 -2.06 -10.71 -18.64
N GLY A 56 -0.95 -9.98 -18.82
CA GLY A 56 -0.96 -8.67 -19.50
C GLY A 56 -1.92 -7.63 -18.89
N GLY A 57 -2.18 -7.70 -17.57
CA GLY A 57 -3.15 -6.83 -16.89
C GLY A 57 -4.62 -7.27 -17.01
N TYR A 58 -4.89 -8.41 -17.64
CA TYR A 58 -6.23 -8.99 -17.81
C TYR A 58 -6.45 -10.24 -16.94
N ARG A 59 -7.73 -10.56 -16.73
CA ARG A 59 -8.18 -11.87 -16.29
C ARG A 59 -8.84 -12.55 -17.48
N LEU A 60 -8.35 -13.74 -17.84
CA LEU A 60 -8.85 -14.51 -18.98
C LEU A 60 -9.35 -15.86 -18.51
N VAL A 61 -10.49 -16.31 -19.04
CA VAL A 61 -10.87 -17.72 -18.92
C VAL A 61 -9.96 -18.54 -19.83
N LEU A 62 -9.44 -19.65 -19.34
CA LEU A 62 -8.50 -20.51 -20.06
C LEU A 62 -9.23 -21.43 -21.05
N GLY A 63 -8.65 -21.62 -22.23
CA GLY A 63 -9.14 -22.58 -23.23
C GLY A 63 -8.54 -23.98 -23.03
N SER A 64 -8.78 -24.88 -23.99
CA SER A 64 -8.16 -26.22 -24.00
C SER A 64 -6.71 -26.24 -24.48
N GLU A 65 -6.27 -25.21 -25.20
CA GLU A 65 -4.90 -25.14 -25.73
C GLU A 65 -3.86 -24.99 -24.59
N ARG A 66 -2.81 -25.81 -24.64
CA ARG A 66 -1.71 -25.80 -23.66
C ARG A 66 -0.60 -24.80 -23.98
N ASN A 67 -0.46 -24.41 -25.24
CA ASN A 67 0.47 -23.37 -25.66
C ASN A 67 -0.34 -22.10 -25.93
N GLN A 68 -0.14 -21.08 -25.08
CA GLN A 68 -0.83 -19.80 -25.20
C GLN A 68 0.19 -18.70 -25.51
N ASN A 69 0.13 -18.14 -26.71
CA ASN A 69 1.00 -17.03 -27.10
C ASN A 69 0.20 -15.74 -27.19
N TYR A 70 0.57 -14.75 -26.38
CA TYR A 70 -0.09 -13.45 -26.31
C TYR A 70 0.83 -12.31 -26.73
N ARG A 71 0.24 -11.26 -27.29
CA ARG A 71 0.89 -9.99 -27.59
C ARG A 71 0.06 -8.85 -27.03
N SER A 72 0.69 -7.93 -26.31
CA SER A 72 0.06 -6.70 -25.85
C SER A 72 0.10 -5.63 -26.94
N THR A 73 -0.89 -4.75 -26.95
CA THR A 73 -0.88 -3.54 -27.78
C THR A 73 -0.49 -2.33 -26.94
N PRO A 74 -0.07 -1.19 -27.55
CA PRO A 74 0.12 0.06 -26.82
C PRO A 74 -1.10 0.44 -25.96
N HIS A 75 -0.86 1.18 -24.88
CA HIS A 75 -1.86 1.54 -23.87
C HIS A 75 -3.11 2.23 -24.45
N GLU A 76 -2.95 2.98 -25.54
CA GLU A 76 -4.06 3.68 -26.21
C GLU A 76 -5.05 2.72 -26.89
N ASP A 77 -4.59 1.56 -27.33
CA ASP A 77 -5.40 0.53 -27.98
C ASP A 77 -6.02 -0.45 -26.97
N GLY A 78 -5.34 -0.69 -25.85
CA GLY A 78 -5.87 -1.46 -24.72
C GLY A 78 -6.39 -2.86 -25.09
N GLN A 79 -5.64 -3.61 -25.91
CA GLN A 79 -6.01 -4.97 -26.32
C GLN A 79 -4.95 -6.00 -25.93
N LEU A 80 -5.41 -7.25 -25.77
CA LEU A 80 -4.55 -8.41 -25.75
C LEU A 80 -4.89 -9.30 -26.94
N LEU A 81 -3.88 -9.62 -27.73
CA LEU A 81 -3.98 -10.45 -28.91
C LEU A 81 -3.46 -11.84 -28.57
N LYS A 82 -4.15 -12.87 -29.05
CA LYS A 82 -3.64 -14.24 -29.10
C LYS A 82 -3.06 -14.50 -30.48
N VAL A 83 -1.84 -15.02 -30.52
CA VAL A 83 -1.08 -15.32 -31.73
C VAL A 83 -1.08 -16.84 -31.96
N SER A 84 -1.66 -17.29 -33.07
CA SER A 84 -1.64 -18.69 -33.50
C SER A 84 -1.45 -18.76 -35.01
N ASP A 85 -0.50 -19.57 -35.49
CA ASP A 85 -0.24 -19.79 -36.92
C ASP A 85 -0.12 -18.48 -37.74
N ASN A 86 0.63 -17.50 -37.21
CA ASN A 86 0.80 -16.15 -37.78
C ASN A 86 -0.49 -15.34 -37.93
N LYS A 87 -1.57 -15.72 -37.25
CA LYS A 87 -2.81 -14.94 -37.13
C LYS A 87 -2.93 -14.37 -35.73
N GLU A 88 -3.41 -13.13 -35.67
CA GLU A 88 -3.67 -12.43 -34.42
C GLU A 88 -5.18 -12.28 -34.22
N VAL A 89 -5.67 -12.67 -33.05
CA VAL A 89 -7.07 -12.54 -32.67
C VAL A 89 -7.14 -11.77 -31.36
N VAL A 90 -7.95 -10.71 -31.32
CA VAL A 90 -8.22 -9.99 -30.07
C VAL A 90 -8.96 -10.92 -29.12
N VAL A 91 -8.34 -11.20 -27.95
CA VAL A 91 -8.90 -12.06 -26.91
C VAL A 91 -9.20 -11.30 -25.62
N ALA A 92 -8.68 -10.10 -25.45
CA ALA A 92 -9.14 -9.19 -24.40
C ALA A 92 -9.08 -7.73 -24.82
N VAL A 93 -9.94 -6.93 -24.22
CA VAL A 93 -10.02 -5.49 -24.45
C VAL A 93 -10.24 -4.75 -23.14
N THR A 94 -9.76 -3.51 -23.08
CA THR A 94 -10.05 -2.55 -22.02
C THR A 94 -10.94 -1.44 -22.55
N VAL A 95 -12.08 -1.23 -21.91
CA VAL A 95 -12.89 -0.02 -22.04
C VAL A 95 -12.35 1.00 -21.02
N ASN A 96 -11.69 2.05 -21.51
CA ASN A 96 -11.06 3.07 -20.67
C ASN A 96 -11.63 4.47 -20.94
N PHE A 97 -11.08 5.47 -20.27
CA PHE A 97 -11.39 6.86 -20.53
C PHE A 97 -10.14 7.72 -20.39
N THR A 98 -10.19 8.90 -21.00
CA THR A 98 -9.22 9.97 -20.82
C THR A 98 -9.98 11.27 -20.52
N PHE A 99 -9.30 12.26 -19.95
CA PHE A 99 -9.87 13.59 -19.81
C PHE A 99 -9.33 14.52 -20.89
N LYS A 100 -10.22 15.18 -21.64
CA LYS A 100 -9.89 16.30 -22.52
C LYS A 100 -10.43 17.57 -21.87
N GLY A 101 -9.57 18.29 -21.14
CA GLY A 101 -10.02 19.34 -20.23
C GLY A 101 -10.83 18.74 -19.07
N ASN A 102 -12.06 19.21 -18.86
CA ASN A 102 -12.97 18.67 -17.85
C ASN A 102 -13.92 17.58 -18.40
N GLU A 103 -13.83 17.25 -19.69
CA GLU A 103 -14.71 16.26 -20.32
C GLU A 103 -14.07 14.87 -20.30
N LYS A 104 -14.83 13.87 -19.81
CA LYS A 104 -14.45 12.46 -19.83
C LYS A 104 -14.76 11.87 -21.20
N VAL A 105 -13.73 11.46 -21.93
CA VAL A 105 -13.84 10.81 -23.25
C VAL A 105 -13.60 9.32 -23.08
N ILE A 106 -14.65 8.51 -23.33
CA ILE A 106 -14.58 7.05 -23.22
C ILE A 106 -14.00 6.45 -24.51
N SER A 107 -12.99 5.59 -24.37
CA SER A 107 -12.56 4.69 -25.44
C SER A 107 -13.24 3.34 -25.26
N ASN A 108 -14.12 3.00 -26.21
CA ASN A 108 -14.84 1.73 -26.21
C ASN A 108 -14.43 0.87 -27.43
N PRO A 109 -13.43 -0.02 -27.31
CA PRO A 109 -13.06 -0.93 -28.39
C PRO A 109 -14.19 -1.87 -28.82
N LEU A 110 -15.10 -2.23 -27.89
CA LEU A 110 -16.18 -3.17 -28.18
C LEU A 110 -17.15 -2.63 -29.24
N ALA A 111 -17.38 -1.31 -29.28
CA ALA A 111 -18.24 -0.68 -30.28
C ALA A 111 -17.69 -0.80 -31.71
N LYS A 112 -16.38 -1.04 -31.87
CA LYS A 112 -15.70 -1.20 -33.17
C LYS A 112 -15.61 -2.67 -33.61
N MET A 113 -16.05 -3.60 -32.77
CA MET A 113 -15.96 -5.05 -33.01
C MET A 113 -17.28 -5.60 -33.54
N THR A 114 -17.21 -6.60 -34.41
CA THR A 114 -18.38 -7.40 -34.81
C THR A 114 -18.81 -8.35 -33.70
N SER A 115 -20.07 -8.80 -33.70
CA SER A 115 -20.58 -9.76 -32.71
C SER A 115 -19.75 -11.06 -32.66
N GLU A 116 -19.23 -11.52 -33.80
CA GLU A 116 -18.37 -12.71 -33.87
C GLU A 116 -16.98 -12.49 -33.28
N GLN A 117 -16.47 -11.26 -33.31
CA GLN A 117 -15.23 -10.92 -32.60
C GLN A 117 -15.47 -10.80 -31.10
N ILE A 118 -16.59 -10.18 -30.68
CA ILE A 118 -16.95 -10.04 -29.26
C ILE A 118 -17.12 -11.42 -28.60
N LYS A 119 -17.76 -12.39 -29.27
CA LYS A 119 -17.90 -13.77 -28.76
C LYS A 119 -16.58 -14.52 -28.57
N LYS A 120 -15.49 -14.09 -29.22
CA LYS A 120 -14.16 -14.70 -29.08
C LYS A 120 -13.35 -14.16 -27.91
N LEU A 121 -13.82 -13.08 -27.28
CA LEU A 121 -13.15 -12.51 -26.12
C LEU A 121 -13.15 -13.51 -24.96
N ARG A 122 -12.05 -13.50 -24.21
CA ARG A 122 -11.83 -14.28 -22.98
C ARG A 122 -11.72 -13.38 -21.75
N GLY A 123 -11.48 -12.08 -21.94
CA GLY A 123 -11.47 -11.08 -20.87
C GLY A 123 -11.92 -9.71 -21.36
N VAL A 124 -12.64 -8.97 -20.51
CA VAL A 124 -13.01 -7.56 -20.76
C VAL A 124 -12.77 -6.78 -19.48
N LYS A 125 -11.94 -5.73 -19.54
CA LYS A 125 -11.71 -4.81 -18.43
C LYS A 125 -12.49 -3.52 -18.65
N ILE A 126 -13.21 -3.06 -17.61
CA ILE A 126 -14.16 -1.96 -17.68
C ILE A 126 -13.76 -0.90 -16.66
N GLN A 127 -13.32 0.25 -17.16
CA GLN A 127 -12.95 1.44 -16.37
C GLN A 127 -13.87 2.63 -16.63
N ALA A 128 -14.78 2.52 -17.59
CA ALA A 128 -15.82 3.49 -17.84
C ALA A 128 -17.14 2.78 -18.11
N TRP A 129 -18.26 3.46 -17.92
CA TRP A 129 -19.58 2.88 -18.11
C TRP A 129 -20.55 3.84 -18.81
N ASN A 130 -21.33 3.31 -19.76
CA ASN A 130 -22.47 3.94 -20.41
C ASN A 130 -23.39 2.86 -21.02
N ASP A 131 -24.55 3.25 -21.57
CA ASP A 131 -25.52 2.30 -22.13
C ASP A 131 -25.02 1.57 -23.39
N GLU A 132 -24.08 2.16 -24.12
CA GLU A 132 -23.47 1.52 -25.29
C GLU A 132 -22.59 0.34 -24.88
N ILE A 133 -21.81 0.50 -23.80
CA ILE A 133 -21.01 -0.58 -23.21
C ILE A 133 -21.94 -1.71 -22.74
N ALA A 134 -23.06 -1.39 -22.06
CA ALA A 134 -24.04 -2.39 -21.65
C ALA A 134 -24.56 -3.21 -22.84
N LYS A 135 -24.87 -2.56 -23.97
CA LYS A 135 -25.28 -3.23 -25.21
C LYS A 135 -24.18 -4.14 -25.75
N SER A 136 -22.93 -3.67 -25.81
CA SER A 136 -21.80 -4.49 -26.29
C SER A 136 -21.55 -5.71 -25.41
N LEU A 137 -21.66 -5.58 -24.09
CA LEU A 137 -21.46 -6.68 -23.16
C LEU A 137 -22.52 -7.78 -23.31
N SER A 138 -23.74 -7.43 -23.78
CA SER A 138 -24.79 -8.43 -24.06
C SER A 138 -24.43 -9.42 -25.18
N LEU A 139 -23.42 -9.10 -26.00
CA LEU A 139 -22.97 -9.94 -27.12
C LEU A 139 -21.85 -10.94 -26.74
N LEU A 140 -21.37 -10.89 -25.49
CA LEU A 140 -20.29 -11.75 -25.01
C LEU A 140 -20.72 -13.23 -24.93
N ASP A 141 -19.76 -14.13 -25.13
CA ASP A 141 -19.89 -15.52 -24.66
C ASP A 141 -19.64 -15.51 -23.14
N LEU A 142 -20.73 -15.38 -22.37
CA LEU A 142 -20.71 -15.26 -20.91
C LEU A 142 -20.16 -16.51 -20.20
N GLU A 143 -20.07 -17.64 -20.91
CA GLU A 143 -19.46 -18.87 -20.40
C GLU A 143 -17.93 -18.90 -20.54
N LYS A 144 -17.36 -18.00 -21.35
CA LYS A 144 -15.93 -18.00 -21.68
C LYS A 144 -15.25 -16.65 -21.49
N THR A 145 -15.97 -15.63 -21.07
CA THR A 145 -15.45 -14.28 -20.86
C THR A 145 -15.40 -13.93 -19.38
N CYS A 146 -14.24 -13.49 -18.90
CA CYS A 146 -14.11 -12.86 -17.59
C CYS A 146 -14.31 -11.35 -17.69
N VAL A 147 -15.29 -10.82 -16.97
CA VAL A 147 -15.55 -9.37 -16.91
C VAL A 147 -14.88 -8.80 -15.67
N THR A 148 -14.05 -7.78 -15.83
CA THR A 148 -13.40 -7.04 -14.76
C THR A 148 -13.96 -5.63 -14.71
N VAL A 149 -14.53 -5.23 -13.58
CA VAL A 149 -15.03 -3.88 -13.33
C VAL A 149 -14.12 -3.21 -12.32
N THR A 150 -13.69 -1.98 -12.60
CA THR A 150 -12.89 -1.18 -11.68
C THR A 150 -13.71 -0.06 -11.05
N ASP A 151 -13.26 0.53 -9.94
CA ASP A 151 -13.90 1.69 -9.31
C ASP A 151 -13.91 2.95 -10.20
N ASP A 152 -13.14 2.96 -11.28
CA ASP A 152 -13.15 4.04 -12.27
C ASP A 152 -14.54 4.29 -12.91
N VAL A 153 -15.38 3.24 -12.96
CA VAL A 153 -16.77 3.35 -13.48
C VAL A 153 -17.63 4.28 -12.63
N ALA A 154 -17.19 4.58 -11.40
CA ALA A 154 -17.88 5.37 -10.40
C ALA A 154 -17.36 6.81 -10.25
N LEU A 155 -16.28 7.20 -10.93
CA LEU A 155 -15.59 8.48 -10.72
C LEU A 155 -16.47 9.72 -10.88
N ASP A 156 -17.51 9.65 -11.71
CA ASP A 156 -18.41 10.76 -12.00
C ASP A 156 -19.56 10.90 -10.98
N ARG A 157 -19.68 10.00 -9.98
CA ARG A 157 -20.87 9.86 -9.11
C ARG A 157 -20.56 9.68 -7.62
N ARG A 158 -19.61 10.45 -7.06
CA ARG A 158 -18.98 10.29 -5.73
C ARG A 158 -19.89 9.99 -4.52
N GLU A 159 -21.19 10.30 -4.55
CA GLU A 159 -22.12 10.05 -3.44
C GLU A 159 -23.12 8.89 -3.67
N LYS A 160 -23.27 8.38 -4.91
CA LYS A 160 -24.20 7.29 -5.29
C LYS A 160 -23.62 6.35 -6.36
N SER A 161 -22.40 5.92 -6.17
CA SER A 161 -21.69 5.02 -7.09
C SER A 161 -22.15 3.58 -6.92
N SER A 162 -23.06 3.10 -7.78
CA SER A 162 -23.48 1.69 -7.81
C SER A 162 -22.72 0.88 -8.85
N LEU A 163 -22.53 -0.42 -8.56
CA LEU A 163 -22.04 -1.38 -9.54
C LEU A 163 -23.01 -1.40 -10.73
N PRO A 164 -22.54 -1.15 -11.96
CA PRO A 164 -23.41 -1.15 -13.13
C PRO A 164 -24.10 -2.50 -13.33
N ALA A 165 -25.27 -2.48 -13.96
CA ALA A 165 -26.00 -3.69 -14.30
C ALA A 165 -25.23 -4.50 -15.36
N LEU A 166 -24.68 -5.65 -14.94
CA LEU A 166 -23.95 -6.57 -15.80
C LEU A 166 -24.90 -7.57 -16.48
N PRO A 167 -24.52 -8.15 -17.64
CA PRO A 167 -25.34 -9.18 -18.31
C PRO A 167 -25.65 -10.35 -17.39
N LYS A 168 -26.94 -10.77 -17.35
CA LYS A 168 -27.37 -11.96 -16.62
C LYS A 168 -26.76 -13.21 -17.24
N GLY A 169 -26.39 -14.18 -16.41
CA GLY A 169 -25.73 -15.43 -16.85
C GLY A 169 -24.19 -15.35 -16.86
N LEU A 170 -23.61 -14.25 -16.38
CA LEU A 170 -22.17 -14.10 -16.26
C LEU A 170 -21.59 -15.16 -15.30
N ARG A 171 -20.55 -15.88 -15.74
CA ARG A 171 -19.88 -16.91 -14.92
C ARG A 171 -18.61 -16.44 -14.22
N TYR A 172 -17.94 -15.41 -14.72
CA TYR A 172 -16.63 -14.97 -14.24
C TYR A 172 -16.63 -13.45 -14.06
N LEU A 173 -16.50 -13.01 -12.81
CA LEU A 173 -16.55 -11.59 -12.46
C LEU A 173 -15.38 -11.22 -11.56
N VAL A 174 -14.82 -10.06 -11.82
CA VAL A 174 -13.80 -9.41 -11.00
C VAL A 174 -14.26 -7.98 -10.72
N ILE A 175 -14.19 -7.57 -9.47
CA ILE A 175 -14.39 -6.19 -9.05
C ILE A 175 -13.11 -5.74 -8.34
N GLU A 176 -12.42 -4.74 -8.90
CA GLU A 176 -11.17 -4.20 -8.36
C GLU A 176 -11.30 -2.71 -8.01
N GLU A 177 -11.31 -2.38 -6.72
CA GLU A 177 -11.14 -1.00 -6.28
C GLU A 177 -9.66 -0.69 -6.00
N TRP A 178 -9.17 0.44 -6.53
CA TRP A 178 -7.82 0.94 -6.29
C TRP A 178 -7.81 2.25 -5.51
N SER A 179 -8.95 2.92 -5.38
CA SER A 179 -9.15 4.15 -4.61
C SER A 179 -10.10 3.94 -3.43
N ASN A 180 -10.02 4.81 -2.42
CA ASN A 180 -10.97 4.85 -1.30
C ASN A 180 -12.24 5.66 -1.60
N THR A 181 -12.44 6.06 -2.87
CA THR A 181 -13.60 6.88 -3.30
C THR A 181 -14.60 6.11 -4.18
N GLY A 182 -14.37 4.82 -4.43
CA GLY A 182 -15.06 3.94 -5.37
C GLY A 182 -16.53 3.56 -5.12
N LEU A 183 -16.89 2.34 -5.53
CA LEU A 183 -18.25 1.78 -5.59
C LEU A 183 -18.83 1.53 -4.18
N ARG A 184 -20.05 2.02 -3.95
CA ARG A 184 -20.72 1.97 -2.64
C ARG A 184 -21.94 1.05 -2.59
N ASP A 185 -22.50 0.67 -3.74
CA ASP A 185 -23.68 -0.20 -3.83
C ASP A 185 -23.41 -1.36 -4.78
N TYR A 186 -23.54 -2.58 -4.28
CA TYR A 186 -23.29 -3.84 -4.98
C TYR A 186 -24.56 -4.66 -5.20
N SER A 187 -25.74 -4.07 -4.98
CA SER A 187 -27.03 -4.77 -4.98
C SER A 187 -27.36 -5.50 -6.29
N THR A 188 -26.84 -5.01 -7.42
CA THR A 188 -26.99 -5.64 -8.74
C THR A 188 -26.34 -7.02 -8.84
N LEU A 189 -25.42 -7.39 -7.94
CA LEU A 189 -24.85 -8.74 -7.87
C LEU A 189 -25.89 -9.82 -7.54
N LYS A 190 -27.02 -9.47 -6.93
CA LYS A 190 -28.13 -10.39 -6.66
C LYS A 190 -28.71 -11.03 -7.93
N GLU A 191 -28.45 -10.44 -9.10
CA GLU A 191 -28.92 -10.95 -10.38
C GLU A 191 -27.96 -11.98 -11.02
N GLN A 192 -26.76 -12.18 -10.45
CA GLN A 192 -25.69 -12.98 -11.05
C GLN A 192 -25.62 -14.40 -10.47
N ASN A 193 -26.67 -15.17 -10.72
CA ASN A 193 -26.87 -16.51 -10.13
C ASN A 193 -25.96 -17.59 -10.75
N ASP A 194 -25.42 -17.34 -11.94
CA ASP A 194 -24.60 -18.30 -12.69
C ASP A 194 -23.09 -18.16 -12.44
N LEU A 195 -22.68 -17.25 -11.54
CA LEU A 195 -21.27 -17.05 -11.20
C LEU A 195 -20.62 -18.37 -10.75
N ARG A 196 -19.43 -18.63 -11.29
CA ARG A 196 -18.51 -19.72 -10.90
C ARG A 196 -17.21 -19.18 -10.29
N TYR A 197 -16.80 -17.99 -10.71
CA TYR A 197 -15.59 -17.31 -10.26
C TYR A 197 -15.91 -15.87 -9.89
N LEU A 198 -15.50 -15.47 -8.70
CA LEU A 198 -15.64 -14.11 -8.21
C LEU A 198 -14.37 -13.64 -7.49
N LEU A 199 -13.81 -12.52 -7.91
CA LEU A 199 -12.78 -11.79 -7.16
C LEU A 199 -13.33 -10.41 -6.79
N LEU A 200 -13.29 -10.08 -5.50
CA LEU A 200 -13.72 -8.81 -4.92
C LEU A 200 -12.55 -8.16 -4.19
N ARG A 201 -12.26 -6.91 -4.55
CA ARG A 201 -11.43 -6.00 -3.75
C ARG A 201 -12.27 -4.75 -3.49
N VAL A 202 -12.84 -4.67 -2.29
CA VAL A 202 -13.77 -3.62 -1.86
C VAL A 202 -13.15 -2.84 -0.71
N LEU A 203 -12.76 -1.60 -0.99
CA LEU A 203 -11.99 -0.73 -0.10
C LEU A 203 -12.82 0.38 0.54
N THR A 204 -14.05 0.61 0.06
CA THR A 204 -14.81 1.82 0.42
C THR A 204 -15.93 1.61 1.42
N VAL A 205 -16.63 0.47 1.38
CA VAL A 205 -17.78 0.16 2.24
C VAL A 205 -17.78 -1.32 2.67
N PRO A 206 -18.41 -1.67 3.80
CA PRO A 206 -18.60 -3.08 4.17
C PRO A 206 -19.39 -3.83 3.09
N PHE A 207 -18.90 -5.00 2.67
CA PHE A 207 -19.55 -5.82 1.65
C PHE A 207 -20.64 -6.69 2.27
N ASP A 208 -21.85 -6.64 1.71
CA ASP A 208 -22.97 -7.47 2.14
C ASP A 208 -23.02 -8.77 1.33
N PHE A 209 -22.76 -9.91 1.97
CA PHE A 209 -22.76 -11.23 1.33
C PHE A 209 -24.15 -11.75 0.99
N GLU A 210 -25.23 -11.11 1.45
CA GLU A 210 -26.59 -11.42 0.97
C GLU A 210 -26.71 -11.20 -0.54
N HIS A 211 -25.87 -10.35 -1.13
CA HIS A 211 -25.77 -10.17 -2.58
C HIS A 211 -25.40 -11.44 -3.35
N LEU A 212 -24.70 -12.39 -2.71
CA LEU A 212 -24.19 -13.60 -3.36
C LEU A 212 -25.01 -14.86 -3.05
N LYS A 213 -26.04 -14.77 -2.21
CA LYS A 213 -26.81 -15.92 -1.70
C LYS A 213 -27.37 -16.83 -2.79
N GLN A 214 -27.71 -16.26 -3.95
CA GLN A 214 -28.28 -16.96 -5.11
C GLN A 214 -27.24 -17.47 -6.12
N ALA A 215 -25.96 -17.09 -5.96
CA ALA A 215 -24.84 -17.55 -6.81
C ALA A 215 -24.39 -18.98 -6.44
N THR A 216 -25.34 -19.92 -6.37
CA THR A 216 -25.13 -21.29 -5.87
C THR A 216 -24.17 -22.14 -6.72
N ASN A 217 -23.82 -21.66 -7.92
CA ASN A 217 -22.83 -22.26 -8.81
C ASN A 217 -21.38 -21.82 -8.52
N LEU A 218 -21.17 -20.93 -7.54
CA LEU A 218 -19.86 -20.35 -7.25
C LEU A 218 -18.90 -21.43 -6.78
N ARG A 219 -17.73 -21.51 -7.41
CA ARG A 219 -16.65 -22.48 -7.11
C ARG A 219 -15.41 -21.81 -6.53
N TYR A 220 -15.12 -20.59 -6.98
CA TYR A 220 -14.00 -19.79 -6.51
C TYR A 220 -14.50 -18.43 -6.04
N ILE A 221 -14.13 -18.05 -4.82
CA ILE A 221 -14.31 -16.70 -4.32
C ILE A 221 -13.02 -16.20 -3.67
N GLN A 222 -12.61 -14.98 -4.00
CA GLN A 222 -11.63 -14.24 -3.23
C GLN A 222 -12.20 -12.86 -2.91
N ALA A 223 -12.31 -12.50 -1.63
CA ALA A 223 -12.89 -11.25 -1.19
C ALA A 223 -11.98 -10.54 -0.18
N PHE A 224 -11.44 -9.39 -0.57
CA PHE A 224 -10.80 -8.42 0.31
C PHE A 224 -11.78 -7.29 0.57
N ALA A 225 -12.21 -7.13 1.83
CA ALA A 225 -13.21 -6.13 2.19
C ALA A 225 -12.83 -5.40 3.49
N VAL A 226 -13.01 -4.07 3.51
CA VAL A 226 -12.85 -3.24 4.72
C VAL A 226 -13.86 -3.54 5.83
N GLY A 227 -14.85 -4.39 5.54
CA GLY A 227 -15.83 -4.90 6.49
C GLY A 227 -16.80 -5.84 5.78
N VAL A 228 -17.57 -6.63 6.53
CA VAL A 228 -18.55 -7.57 5.97
C VAL A 228 -19.91 -7.47 6.67
N LYS A 229 -20.97 -7.87 5.99
CA LYS A 229 -22.32 -8.08 6.53
C LYS A 229 -22.89 -9.40 6.00
N ASN A 230 -23.78 -10.02 6.77
CA ASN A 230 -24.51 -11.24 6.39
C ASN A 230 -23.60 -12.36 5.85
N ILE A 231 -22.45 -12.60 6.49
CA ILE A 231 -21.48 -13.61 6.06
C ILE A 231 -22.09 -15.03 6.02
N ASP A 232 -23.08 -15.29 6.89
CA ASP A 232 -23.80 -16.58 6.95
C ASP A 232 -24.55 -16.91 5.66
N SER A 233 -24.84 -15.93 4.81
CA SER A 233 -25.42 -16.14 3.49
C SER A 233 -24.53 -16.94 2.54
N LEU A 234 -23.23 -17.08 2.85
CA LEU A 234 -22.32 -17.98 2.15
C LEU A 234 -22.65 -19.47 2.37
N ALA A 235 -23.39 -19.83 3.43
CA ALA A 235 -23.71 -21.22 3.74
C ALA A 235 -24.51 -21.93 2.63
N SER A 236 -25.18 -21.19 1.74
CA SER A 236 -25.89 -21.75 0.58
C SER A 236 -24.95 -22.15 -0.58
N LEU A 237 -23.69 -21.72 -0.56
CA LEU A 237 -22.75 -21.87 -1.68
C LEU A 237 -22.00 -23.21 -1.63
N ALA A 238 -22.74 -24.32 -1.64
CA ALA A 238 -22.22 -25.67 -1.46
C ALA A 238 -21.27 -26.15 -2.59
N GLN A 239 -21.20 -25.43 -3.72
CA GLN A 239 -20.29 -25.72 -4.83
C GLN A 239 -18.90 -25.09 -4.69
N LEU A 240 -18.68 -24.27 -3.65
CA LEU A 240 -17.38 -23.66 -3.40
C LEU A 240 -16.30 -24.71 -3.20
N ARG A 241 -15.15 -24.47 -3.84
CA ARG A 241 -13.94 -25.31 -3.81
C ARG A 241 -12.73 -24.54 -3.31
N SER A 242 -12.64 -23.25 -3.62
CA SER A 242 -11.62 -22.36 -3.10
C SER A 242 -12.27 -21.06 -2.61
N ALA A 243 -11.98 -20.68 -1.37
CA ALA A 243 -12.48 -19.46 -0.76
C ALA A 243 -11.34 -18.72 -0.05
N GLY A 244 -11.10 -17.47 -0.43
CA GLY A 244 -10.22 -16.53 0.27
C GLY A 244 -11.02 -15.36 0.80
N LEU A 245 -11.13 -15.18 2.11
CA LEU A 245 -11.96 -14.16 2.75
C LEU A 245 -11.12 -13.33 3.73
N TYR A 246 -10.89 -12.06 3.40
CA TYR A 246 -10.01 -11.16 4.13
C TYR A 246 -10.80 -9.95 4.61
N SER A 247 -11.17 -9.96 5.89
CA SER A 247 -11.82 -8.83 6.55
C SER A 247 -11.79 -9.03 8.06
N ASP A 248 -11.49 -7.97 8.80
CA ASP A 248 -11.56 -7.95 10.27
C ASP A 248 -12.99 -8.14 10.81
N GLY A 249 -14.01 -7.88 9.99
CA GLY A 249 -15.42 -8.12 10.35
C GLY A 249 -15.84 -9.61 10.38
N ILE A 250 -14.97 -10.54 9.97
CA ILE A 250 -15.26 -11.98 10.01
C ILE A 250 -14.80 -12.55 11.36
N GLU A 251 -15.75 -12.95 12.20
CA GLU A 251 -15.49 -13.44 13.58
C GLU A 251 -15.80 -14.94 13.78
N SER A 252 -16.58 -15.55 12.88
CA SER A 252 -16.92 -16.98 12.91
C SER A 252 -16.80 -17.61 11.52
N LEU A 253 -16.63 -18.93 11.49
CA LEU A 253 -16.61 -19.76 10.29
C LEU A 253 -17.84 -20.68 10.17
N ASP A 254 -18.89 -20.49 10.96
CA ASP A 254 -20.03 -21.44 11.01
C ASP A 254 -20.69 -21.68 9.63
N PHE A 255 -20.62 -20.68 8.75
CA PHE A 255 -21.10 -20.74 7.37
C PHE A 255 -20.41 -21.82 6.51
N VAL A 256 -19.19 -22.28 6.86
CA VAL A 256 -18.43 -23.25 6.05
C VAL A 256 -18.94 -24.70 6.18
N SER A 257 -19.73 -25.00 7.21
CA SER A 257 -20.18 -26.36 7.53
C SER A 257 -20.94 -27.06 6.38
N GLY A 258 -21.61 -26.29 5.52
CA GLY A 258 -22.30 -26.78 4.32
C GLY A 258 -21.42 -26.98 3.08
N MET A 259 -20.17 -26.49 3.08
CA MET A 259 -19.29 -26.42 1.90
C MET A 259 -18.49 -27.73 1.70
N LYS A 260 -19.17 -28.85 1.51
CA LYS A 260 -18.56 -30.20 1.45
C LYS A 260 -17.52 -30.38 0.31
N ASN A 261 -17.57 -29.50 -0.70
CA ASN A 261 -16.65 -29.50 -1.84
C ASN A 261 -15.43 -28.58 -1.63
N LEU A 262 -15.33 -27.90 -0.48
CA LEU A 262 -14.23 -26.97 -0.19
C LEU A 262 -12.91 -27.74 -0.08
N VAL A 263 -11.92 -27.31 -0.85
CA VAL A 263 -10.57 -27.87 -0.93
C VAL A 263 -9.54 -26.90 -0.37
N GLU A 264 -9.72 -25.60 -0.62
CA GLU A 264 -8.83 -24.55 -0.12
C GLU A 264 -9.63 -23.47 0.59
N LEU A 265 -9.17 -23.08 1.77
CA LEU A 265 -9.74 -21.98 2.56
C LEU A 265 -8.61 -21.06 3.05
N ASP A 266 -8.69 -19.79 2.70
CA ASP A 266 -7.87 -18.72 3.28
C ASP A 266 -8.77 -17.74 4.02
N VAL A 267 -8.55 -17.59 5.32
CA VAL A 267 -9.27 -16.69 6.22
C VAL A 267 -8.27 -15.84 7.00
N SER A 268 -7.10 -15.58 6.39
CA SER A 268 -6.06 -14.76 6.99
C SER A 268 -6.52 -13.32 7.19
N ARG A 269 -5.94 -12.64 8.18
CA ARG A 269 -6.29 -11.25 8.53
C ARG A 269 -7.78 -11.08 8.87
N THR A 270 -8.36 -12.06 9.57
CA THR A 270 -9.74 -12.01 10.13
C THR A 270 -9.70 -12.09 11.66
N ASN A 271 -10.84 -11.91 12.33
CA ASN A 271 -10.96 -11.96 13.79
C ASN A 271 -11.49 -13.30 14.33
N ILE A 272 -11.47 -14.37 13.51
CA ILE A 272 -11.90 -15.71 13.92
C ILE A 272 -11.05 -16.24 15.09
N LYS A 273 -11.70 -16.98 16.00
CA LYS A 273 -11.08 -17.49 17.24
C LYS A 273 -10.86 -19.00 17.25
N THR A 274 -11.46 -19.73 16.33
CA THR A 274 -11.36 -21.19 16.27
C THR A 274 -11.52 -21.68 14.84
N LEU A 275 -10.87 -22.80 14.53
CA LEU A 275 -11.04 -23.55 13.29
C LEU A 275 -11.96 -24.78 13.45
N ALA A 276 -12.64 -24.93 14.61
CA ALA A 276 -13.56 -26.04 14.86
C ALA A 276 -14.66 -26.22 13.80
N PRO A 277 -15.26 -25.16 13.20
CA PRO A 277 -16.28 -25.30 12.15
C PRO A 277 -15.82 -26.00 10.87
N LEU A 278 -14.49 -26.20 10.68
CA LEU A 278 -13.96 -26.96 9.56
C LEU A 278 -14.16 -28.48 9.71
N SER A 279 -14.58 -28.94 10.89
CA SER A 279 -14.73 -30.38 11.18
C SER A 279 -15.69 -31.04 10.19
N GLY A 280 -15.24 -32.12 9.56
CA GLY A 280 -16.04 -32.88 8.60
C GLY A 280 -15.94 -32.40 7.15
N LEU A 281 -15.18 -31.34 6.86
CA LEU A 281 -14.83 -30.95 5.49
C LEU A 281 -13.78 -31.90 4.89
N LYS A 282 -14.21 -33.10 4.51
CA LYS A 282 -13.34 -34.21 4.09
C LYS A 282 -12.49 -33.92 2.85
N SER A 283 -12.87 -32.95 2.03
CA SER A 283 -12.15 -32.55 0.81
C SER A 283 -11.09 -31.48 1.08
N LEU A 284 -11.09 -30.87 2.26
CA LEU A 284 -10.24 -29.74 2.60
C LEU A 284 -8.78 -30.18 2.66
N SER A 285 -7.96 -29.59 1.79
CA SER A 285 -6.55 -29.93 1.59
C SER A 285 -5.61 -28.81 2.03
N ARG A 286 -6.04 -27.54 1.97
CA ARG A 286 -5.25 -26.38 2.38
C ARG A 286 -6.09 -25.44 3.23
N VAL A 287 -5.56 -25.07 4.39
CA VAL A 287 -6.14 -24.05 5.26
C VAL A 287 -5.08 -23.01 5.60
N THR A 288 -5.39 -21.75 5.36
CA THR A 288 -4.58 -20.61 5.77
C THR A 288 -5.42 -19.73 6.69
N ALA A 289 -4.97 -19.55 7.92
CA ALA A 289 -5.63 -18.75 8.95
C ALA A 289 -4.61 -17.86 9.67
N ASN A 290 -3.66 -17.33 8.90
CA ASN A 290 -2.56 -16.54 9.44
C ASN A 290 -3.05 -15.17 9.92
N SER A 291 -2.39 -14.59 10.91
CA SER A 291 -2.75 -13.27 11.47
C SER A 291 -4.22 -13.20 11.89
N THR A 292 -4.69 -14.24 12.60
CA THR A 292 -6.04 -14.34 13.17
C THR A 292 -5.97 -14.50 14.69
N ARG A 293 -7.11 -14.57 15.36
CA ARG A 293 -7.20 -14.83 16.80
C ARG A 293 -7.42 -16.31 17.14
N VAL A 294 -7.13 -17.21 16.20
CA VAL A 294 -7.33 -18.67 16.38
C VAL A 294 -6.56 -19.15 17.61
N ALA A 295 -7.29 -19.70 18.57
CA ALA A 295 -6.75 -20.28 19.80
C ALA A 295 -7.06 -21.78 19.91
N SER A 296 -7.77 -22.38 18.94
CA SER A 296 -8.07 -23.81 18.91
C SER A 296 -8.22 -24.35 17.48
N LEU A 297 -7.72 -25.57 17.31
CA LEU A 297 -7.78 -26.35 16.07
C LEU A 297 -8.91 -27.39 16.14
N PRO A 298 -9.49 -27.81 14.99
CA PRO A 298 -10.44 -28.92 14.96
C PRO A 298 -9.75 -30.24 15.32
N ASP A 299 -10.55 -31.28 15.58
CA ASP A 299 -10.03 -32.65 15.68
C ASP A 299 -9.33 -33.03 14.36
N PRO A 300 -8.02 -33.37 14.37
CA PRO A 300 -7.29 -33.75 13.17
C PRO A 300 -7.93 -34.93 12.41
N ALA A 301 -8.58 -35.87 13.11
CA ALA A 301 -9.26 -37.01 12.49
C ALA A 301 -10.46 -36.61 11.61
N SER A 302 -11.01 -35.41 11.82
CA SER A 302 -12.12 -34.86 11.05
C SER A 302 -11.70 -34.25 9.71
N LEU A 303 -10.39 -34.11 9.46
CA LEU A 303 -9.79 -33.50 8.25
C LEU A 303 -8.83 -34.47 7.53
N PRO A 304 -9.32 -35.62 7.04
CA PRO A 304 -8.45 -36.70 6.53
C PRO A 304 -7.63 -36.34 5.28
N SER A 305 -8.02 -35.29 4.55
CA SER A 305 -7.35 -34.85 3.32
C SER A 305 -6.44 -33.63 3.52
N LEU A 306 -6.31 -33.11 4.75
CA LEU A 306 -5.55 -31.88 5.00
C LEU A 306 -4.05 -32.12 4.79
N LYS A 307 -3.49 -31.42 3.80
CA LYS A 307 -2.07 -31.50 3.44
C LYS A 307 -1.27 -30.31 3.96
N ARG A 308 -1.90 -29.14 4.12
CA ARG A 308 -1.22 -27.92 4.54
C ARG A 308 -2.12 -27.08 5.45
N LEU A 309 -1.56 -26.67 6.59
CA LEU A 309 -2.18 -25.78 7.56
C LEU A 309 -1.22 -24.64 7.89
N GLU A 310 -1.64 -23.40 7.64
CA GLU A 310 -0.89 -22.20 8.01
C GLU A 310 -1.65 -21.42 9.09
N VAL A 311 -1.03 -21.28 10.25
CA VAL A 311 -1.59 -20.65 11.45
C VAL A 311 -0.56 -19.73 12.12
N MET A 312 0.23 -19.04 11.31
CA MET A 312 1.23 -18.08 11.74
C MET A 312 0.57 -16.85 12.35
N SER A 313 1.19 -16.27 13.37
CA SER A 313 0.62 -15.12 14.11
C SER A 313 -0.80 -15.38 14.63
N THR A 314 -1.03 -16.57 15.20
CA THR A 314 -2.28 -16.95 15.90
C THR A 314 -2.09 -17.04 17.41
N ALA A 315 -3.16 -17.28 18.15
CA ALA A 315 -3.14 -17.47 19.60
C ALA A 315 -2.95 -18.93 20.03
N LEU A 316 -2.56 -19.82 19.10
CA LEU A 316 -2.27 -21.22 19.40
C LEU A 316 -0.99 -21.36 20.24
N SER A 317 -0.98 -22.36 21.11
CA SER A 317 0.21 -22.78 21.87
C SER A 317 1.03 -23.82 21.10
N ASP A 318 2.33 -23.92 21.43
CA ASP A 318 3.21 -24.94 20.86
C ASP A 318 2.70 -26.37 21.14
N GLU A 319 2.08 -26.59 22.32
CA GLU A 319 1.51 -27.88 22.70
C GLU A 319 0.35 -28.29 21.78
N GLN A 320 -0.57 -27.38 21.48
CA GLN A 320 -1.70 -27.66 20.58
C GLN A 320 -1.21 -28.03 19.18
N VAL A 321 -0.25 -27.27 18.66
CA VAL A 321 0.33 -27.52 17.33
C VAL A 321 1.12 -28.83 17.30
N ALA A 322 1.86 -29.16 18.36
CA ALA A 322 2.58 -30.44 18.48
C ALA A 322 1.64 -31.64 18.50
N LYS A 323 0.52 -31.55 19.25
CA LYS A 323 -0.54 -32.58 19.24
C LYS A 323 -1.15 -32.74 17.84
N PHE A 324 -1.45 -31.65 17.17
CA PHE A 324 -2.00 -31.66 15.81
C PHE A 324 -1.04 -32.32 14.81
N ARG A 325 0.24 -31.94 14.83
CA ARG A 325 1.30 -32.54 13.99
C ARG A 325 1.44 -34.04 14.23
N SER A 326 1.35 -34.48 15.49
CA SER A 326 1.45 -35.91 15.85
C SER A 326 0.28 -36.73 15.30
N ALA A 327 -0.92 -36.14 15.27
CA ALA A 327 -2.12 -36.80 14.76
C ALA A 327 -2.21 -36.80 13.21
N LEU A 328 -1.67 -35.78 12.54
CA LEU A 328 -1.59 -35.68 11.07
C LEU A 328 -0.14 -35.47 10.60
N PRO A 329 0.73 -36.50 10.67
CA PRO A 329 2.17 -36.35 10.41
C PRO A 329 2.51 -36.02 8.95
N LYS A 330 1.57 -36.22 8.01
CA LYS A 330 1.73 -35.85 6.59
C LYS A 330 1.27 -34.42 6.28
N CYS A 331 0.60 -33.76 7.22
CA CYS A 331 0.16 -32.38 7.06
C CYS A 331 1.32 -31.44 7.37
N GLN A 332 1.68 -30.59 6.40
CA GLN A 332 2.64 -29.51 6.63
C GLN A 332 1.96 -28.42 7.46
N VAL A 333 2.47 -28.18 8.68
CA VAL A 333 1.93 -27.14 9.58
C VAL A 333 2.93 -25.99 9.72
N LEU A 334 2.61 -24.84 9.15
CA LEU A 334 3.35 -23.58 9.32
C LEU A 334 2.73 -22.78 10.48
N PHE A 335 3.54 -22.44 11.48
CA PHE A 335 3.05 -21.86 12.74
C PHE A 335 3.96 -20.76 13.29
N ARG A 336 5.28 -20.94 13.22
CA ARG A 336 6.26 -19.92 13.64
C ARG A 336 7.01 -19.41 12.43
N TRP A 337 7.20 -18.10 12.37
CA TRP A 337 7.95 -17.42 11.32
C TRP A 337 9.41 -17.86 11.35
N GLN A 338 9.99 -17.90 12.54
CA GLN A 338 11.39 -18.31 12.76
C GLN A 338 11.66 -19.72 12.22
N THR A 339 10.82 -20.70 12.55
CA THR A 339 11.03 -22.09 12.12
C THR A 339 10.73 -22.25 10.64
N ALA A 340 9.72 -21.55 10.10
CA ALA A 340 9.41 -21.61 8.66
C ALA A 340 10.60 -21.20 7.80
N LEU A 341 11.31 -20.11 8.16
CA LEU A 341 12.53 -19.70 7.46
C LEU A 341 13.65 -20.75 7.61
N ALA A 342 13.88 -21.21 8.84
CA ALA A 342 14.95 -22.14 9.14
C ALA A 342 14.79 -23.47 8.39
N ASP A 343 13.57 -24.01 8.36
CA ASP A 343 13.24 -25.26 7.67
C ASP A 343 13.39 -25.11 6.15
N ALA A 344 12.90 -24.01 5.57
CA ALA A 344 12.97 -23.75 4.13
C ALA A 344 14.42 -23.55 3.64
N ALA A 345 15.28 -22.99 4.48
CA ALA A 345 16.68 -22.73 4.17
C ALA A 345 17.65 -23.81 4.68
N ALA A 346 17.16 -24.89 5.29
CA ALA A 346 18.00 -25.86 6.01
C ALA A 346 19.07 -26.53 5.12
N GLU A 347 18.75 -26.78 3.86
CA GLU A 347 19.63 -27.42 2.86
C GLU A 347 20.45 -26.39 2.06
N ALA A 348 20.45 -25.11 2.45
CA ALA A 348 21.16 -24.08 1.73
C ALA A 348 22.68 -24.34 1.76
N THR A 349 23.25 -24.48 0.57
CA THR A 349 24.69 -24.65 0.31
C THR A 349 25.30 -23.43 -0.39
N ARG A 350 24.45 -22.55 -0.92
CA ARG A 350 24.85 -21.35 -1.64
C ARG A 350 23.82 -20.25 -1.38
N LEU A 351 24.30 -19.05 -1.07
CA LEU A 351 23.50 -17.85 -0.86
C LEU A 351 23.94 -16.79 -1.86
N ARG A 352 23.02 -16.29 -2.67
CA ARG A 352 23.26 -15.17 -3.58
C ARG A 352 22.47 -13.96 -3.12
N VAL A 353 23.12 -12.80 -3.04
CA VAL A 353 22.45 -11.53 -2.73
C VAL A 353 22.35 -10.70 -3.99
N ARG A 354 21.17 -10.18 -4.31
CA ARG A 354 20.91 -9.44 -5.57
C ARG A 354 20.21 -8.11 -5.33
N THR A 355 20.39 -7.17 -6.26
CA THR A 355 19.51 -6.01 -6.37
C THR A 355 18.10 -6.45 -6.73
N GLY A 356 17.11 -5.59 -6.46
CA GLY A 356 15.70 -5.93 -6.63
C GLY A 356 15.12 -6.73 -5.47
N GLY A 357 13.80 -6.62 -5.32
CA GLY A 357 13.07 -7.21 -4.19
C GLY A 357 12.29 -8.47 -4.54
N THR A 358 11.28 -8.80 -3.73
CA THR A 358 10.47 -10.02 -3.95
C THR A 358 9.21 -9.80 -4.77
N CYS A 359 8.81 -8.55 -5.03
CA CYS A 359 7.75 -8.23 -5.98
C CYS A 359 8.28 -7.50 -7.22
N HIS A 360 7.56 -7.64 -8.33
CA HIS A 360 7.88 -6.99 -9.62
C HIS A 360 9.30 -7.23 -10.12
N ARG A 361 9.86 -8.42 -9.84
CA ARG A 361 11.22 -8.80 -10.24
C ARG A 361 11.40 -8.76 -11.74
N THR A 362 12.58 -8.30 -12.15
CA THR A 362 13.05 -8.34 -13.54
C THR A 362 14.44 -8.94 -13.56
N PRO A 363 14.54 -10.28 -13.42
CA PRO A 363 15.81 -10.98 -13.17
C PRO A 363 16.95 -10.62 -14.14
N GLU A 364 16.61 -10.21 -15.36
CA GLU A 364 17.55 -9.81 -16.41
C GLU A 364 18.27 -8.49 -16.11
N THR A 365 17.63 -7.59 -15.35
CA THR A 365 18.21 -6.28 -14.99
C THR A 365 18.84 -6.27 -13.60
N GLU A 366 18.50 -7.26 -12.77
CA GLU A 366 19.01 -7.40 -11.42
C GLU A 366 20.47 -7.86 -11.41
N LYS A 367 21.30 -7.23 -10.57
CA LYS A 367 22.72 -7.53 -10.43
C LYS A 367 22.98 -8.36 -9.18
N THR A 368 23.89 -9.32 -9.28
CA THR A 368 24.42 -10.01 -8.10
C THR A 368 25.35 -9.06 -7.36
N LEU A 369 25.04 -8.80 -6.09
CA LEU A 369 25.83 -7.97 -5.19
C LEU A 369 27.05 -8.74 -4.68
N PHE A 370 26.82 -9.97 -4.19
CA PHE A 370 27.84 -10.94 -3.82
C PHE A 370 27.23 -12.34 -3.64
N GLU A 371 28.07 -13.36 -3.50
CA GLU A 371 27.65 -14.75 -3.32
C GLU A 371 28.50 -15.42 -2.24
N VAL A 372 27.86 -16.21 -1.38
CA VAL A 372 28.49 -17.01 -0.32
C VAL A 372 28.29 -18.47 -0.63
N LYS A 373 29.40 -19.21 -0.75
CA LYS A 373 29.43 -20.67 -0.99
C LYS A 373 29.92 -21.46 0.23
N ASP A 374 30.36 -20.76 1.28
CA ASP A 374 30.75 -21.36 2.54
C ASP A 374 29.50 -21.68 3.37
N VAL A 375 29.17 -22.97 3.46
CA VAL A 375 28.00 -23.49 4.18
C VAL A 375 28.03 -23.09 5.67
N VAL A 376 29.21 -22.97 6.28
CA VAL A 376 29.33 -22.57 7.69
C VAL A 376 28.90 -21.11 7.86
N GLN A 377 29.28 -20.23 6.93
CA GLN A 377 28.84 -18.83 6.94
C GLN A 377 27.34 -18.69 6.69
N ILE A 378 26.77 -19.47 5.76
CA ILE A 378 25.33 -19.48 5.49
C ILE A 378 24.56 -19.92 6.75
N ARG A 379 24.99 -21.01 7.39
CA ARG A 379 24.39 -21.50 8.64
C ARG A 379 24.54 -20.49 9.78
N ARG A 380 25.67 -19.80 9.88
CA ARG A 380 25.88 -18.74 10.88
C ARG A 380 24.94 -17.55 10.64
N LEU A 381 24.76 -17.13 9.39
CA LEU A 381 23.79 -16.08 9.04
C LEU A 381 22.38 -16.51 9.44
N LEU A 382 21.90 -17.65 8.96
CA LEU A 382 20.57 -18.20 9.30
C LEU A 382 20.39 -18.33 10.82
N GLY A 383 21.41 -18.83 11.52
CA GLY A 383 21.43 -18.96 12.97
C GLY A 383 21.46 -17.63 13.74
N SER A 384 21.78 -16.51 13.08
CA SER A 384 21.71 -15.16 13.65
C SER A 384 20.35 -14.48 13.44
N ILE A 385 19.54 -14.98 12.51
CA ILE A 385 18.21 -14.42 12.23
C ILE A 385 17.30 -14.71 13.43
N ARG A 386 16.76 -13.65 14.04
CA ARG A 386 15.74 -13.72 15.08
C ARG A 386 14.55 -12.86 14.66
N ILE A 387 13.43 -13.53 14.40
CA ILE A 387 12.16 -12.93 14.02
C ILE A 387 11.31 -12.69 15.27
N ASP A 388 10.77 -11.48 15.39
CA ASP A 388 9.75 -11.13 16.36
C ASP A 388 8.38 -11.60 15.86
N GLU A 389 7.94 -12.75 16.34
CA GLU A 389 6.67 -13.38 15.99
C GLU A 389 5.46 -12.46 16.22
N LYS A 390 5.50 -11.58 17.24
CA LYS A 390 4.38 -10.70 17.61
C LYS A 390 4.31 -9.47 16.72
N ARG A 391 5.46 -8.96 16.28
CA ARG A 391 5.55 -7.79 15.39
C ARG A 391 5.42 -8.16 13.90
N SER A 392 5.43 -9.44 13.56
CA SER A 392 5.35 -9.93 12.18
C SER A 392 3.90 -9.98 11.66
N GLY A 393 3.73 -9.93 10.34
CA GLY A 393 2.42 -9.97 9.66
C GLY A 393 1.93 -8.63 9.12
N PHE A 394 2.69 -7.56 9.32
CA PHE A 394 2.50 -6.28 8.62
C PHE A 394 2.93 -6.42 7.15
N GLU A 395 2.62 -5.43 6.31
CA GLU A 395 2.99 -5.48 4.89
C GLU A 395 3.47 -4.11 4.42
N CYS A 396 4.78 -3.95 4.23
CA CYS A 396 5.36 -2.83 3.52
C CYS A 396 4.86 -2.78 2.07
N GLN A 397 4.58 -1.58 1.56
CA GLN A 397 4.24 -1.40 0.15
C GLN A 397 5.46 -1.50 -0.79
N CYS A 398 6.66 -1.43 -0.24
CA CYS A 398 7.91 -1.64 -0.96
C CYS A 398 8.12 -3.12 -1.32
N CYS A 399 9.00 -3.42 -2.29
CA CYS A 399 9.35 -4.80 -2.64
C CYS A 399 10.52 -5.39 -1.82
N GLY A 400 11.18 -4.56 -1.01
CA GLY A 400 12.31 -4.92 -0.13
C GLY A 400 13.58 -5.23 -0.91
N GLU A 401 14.59 -4.38 -0.82
CA GLU A 401 15.87 -4.54 -1.51
C GLU A 401 17.03 -4.46 -0.51
N PRO A 402 18.05 -5.35 -0.61
CA PRO A 402 18.26 -6.42 -1.59
C PRO A 402 17.49 -7.71 -1.29
N SER A 403 17.53 -8.66 -2.23
CA SER A 403 16.98 -10.01 -2.05
C SER A 403 18.07 -11.05 -1.75
N PHE A 404 17.73 -12.03 -0.91
CA PHE A 404 18.53 -13.19 -0.51
C PHE A 404 17.97 -14.44 -1.18
N GLU A 405 18.75 -15.05 -2.08
CA GLU A 405 18.41 -16.29 -2.77
C GLU A 405 19.20 -17.46 -2.17
N PHE A 406 18.51 -18.40 -1.55
CA PHE A 406 19.11 -19.60 -0.95
C PHE A 406 19.00 -20.78 -1.91
N TYR A 407 20.07 -21.53 -2.11
CA TYR A 407 20.13 -22.66 -3.04
C TYR A 407 20.67 -23.93 -2.40
N ALA A 408 20.16 -25.09 -2.83
CA ALA A 408 20.77 -26.41 -2.66
C ALA A 408 21.44 -26.82 -3.98
N GLY A 409 22.76 -26.61 -4.08
CA GLY A 409 23.48 -26.69 -5.36
C GLY A 409 22.99 -25.61 -6.32
N GLU A 410 22.34 -26.02 -7.41
CA GLU A 410 21.70 -25.12 -8.38
C GLU A 410 20.19 -24.97 -8.20
N LYS A 411 19.58 -25.76 -7.31
CA LYS A 411 18.15 -25.67 -7.01
C LYS A 411 17.88 -24.49 -6.09
N LEU A 412 17.11 -23.50 -6.54
CA LEU A 412 16.62 -22.41 -5.69
C LEU A 412 15.66 -22.99 -4.64
N LEU A 413 15.94 -22.73 -3.37
CA LEU A 413 15.11 -23.11 -2.23
C LEU A 413 14.08 -22.02 -1.92
N LEU A 414 14.54 -20.78 -1.75
CA LEU A 414 13.68 -19.62 -1.50
C LEU A 414 14.38 -18.31 -1.88
N THR A 415 13.55 -17.26 -2.07
CA THR A 415 13.98 -15.87 -2.20
C THR A 415 13.32 -15.04 -1.10
N VAL A 416 14.11 -14.25 -0.37
CA VAL A 416 13.64 -13.38 0.71
C VAL A 416 14.07 -11.95 0.45
N GLY A 417 13.13 -11.00 0.45
CA GLY A 417 13.43 -9.57 0.31
C GLY A 417 13.79 -8.95 1.66
N PHE A 418 14.78 -8.06 1.69
CA PHE A 418 15.17 -7.33 2.89
C PHE A 418 14.56 -5.93 2.90
N HIS A 419 13.74 -5.63 3.91
CA HIS A 419 12.98 -4.39 3.98
C HIS A 419 13.59 -3.47 5.03
N HIS A 420 14.00 -2.27 4.62
CA HIS A 420 14.38 -1.17 5.50
C HIS A 420 15.45 -1.50 6.56
N GLY A 421 16.30 -2.49 6.26
CA GLY A 421 17.27 -3.01 7.21
C GLY A 421 16.65 -3.74 8.42
N GLN A 422 15.34 -4.01 8.44
CA GLN A 422 14.59 -4.40 9.64
C GLN A 422 13.58 -5.54 9.44
N GLY A 423 13.22 -5.90 8.21
CA GLY A 423 12.21 -6.92 7.94
C GLY A 423 12.57 -7.86 6.81
N LEU A 424 11.95 -9.04 6.79
CA LEU A 424 12.11 -10.04 5.75
C LEU A 424 10.77 -10.36 5.11
N ARG A 425 10.71 -10.32 3.78
CA ARG A 425 9.54 -10.76 3.01
C ARG A 425 9.83 -12.04 2.29
N TRP A 426 8.99 -13.05 2.49
CA TRP A 426 9.02 -14.28 1.72
C TRP A 426 7.64 -14.52 1.11
N ALA A 427 7.42 -13.94 -0.07
CA ALA A 427 6.11 -13.90 -0.74
C ALA A 427 5.47 -15.29 -0.95
N GLU A 428 6.30 -16.33 -1.11
CA GLU A 428 5.86 -17.70 -1.36
C GLU A 428 5.71 -18.55 -0.08
N GLY A 429 6.13 -18.04 1.08
CA GLY A 429 6.25 -18.86 2.29
C GLY A 429 5.52 -18.38 3.53
N TRP A 430 5.25 -17.07 3.67
CA TRP A 430 4.47 -16.54 4.77
C TRP A 430 3.74 -15.25 4.39
N PRO A 431 2.73 -14.82 5.17
CA PRO A 431 1.92 -13.66 4.80
C PRO A 431 2.53 -12.35 5.29
N GLY A 432 2.98 -11.50 4.36
CA GLY A 432 3.53 -10.19 4.69
C GLY A 432 4.99 -10.25 5.16
N ASP A 433 5.36 -9.35 6.06
CA ASP A 433 6.73 -9.13 6.52
C ASP A 433 6.97 -9.73 7.90
N ALA A 434 8.08 -10.47 8.00
CA ALA A 434 8.66 -10.89 9.25
C ALA A 434 9.45 -9.71 9.84
N ALA A 435 9.05 -9.25 11.03
CA ALA A 435 9.81 -8.25 11.77
C ALA A 435 11.06 -8.92 12.37
N LEU A 436 12.24 -8.37 12.11
CA LEU A 436 13.44 -8.80 12.84
C LEU A 436 13.50 -8.13 14.20
N THR A 437 14.08 -8.85 15.17
CA THR A 437 14.59 -8.21 16.40
C THR A 437 15.66 -7.17 16.03
N VAL A 438 15.85 -6.17 16.88
CA VAL A 438 16.80 -5.08 16.62
C VAL A 438 18.22 -5.61 16.46
N GLU A 439 18.61 -6.56 17.31
CA GLU A 439 19.92 -7.20 17.30
C GLU A 439 20.15 -8.02 16.01
N SER A 440 19.12 -8.74 15.54
CA SER A 440 19.19 -9.50 14.30
C SER A 440 19.27 -8.59 13.08
N ALA A 441 18.46 -7.53 13.03
CA ALA A 441 18.46 -6.53 11.98
C ALA A 441 19.85 -5.86 11.85
N GLU A 442 20.40 -5.42 12.98
CA GLU A 442 21.74 -4.81 13.02
C GLU A 442 22.82 -5.81 12.58
N SER A 443 22.75 -7.06 13.03
CA SER A 443 23.71 -8.11 12.66
C SER A 443 23.73 -8.37 11.15
N ILE A 444 22.56 -8.48 10.52
CA ILE A 444 22.45 -8.67 9.07
C ILE A 444 22.97 -7.43 8.33
N CYS A 445 22.62 -6.22 8.78
CA CYS A 445 23.10 -4.98 8.18
C CYS A 445 24.62 -4.84 8.24
N ARG A 446 25.23 -5.17 9.38
CA ARG A 446 26.69 -5.17 9.54
C ARG A 446 27.36 -6.25 8.68
N TRP A 447 26.75 -7.43 8.58
CA TRP A 447 27.22 -8.50 7.70
C TRP A 447 27.17 -8.09 6.22
N MET A 448 26.09 -7.43 5.77
CA MET A 448 25.99 -6.84 4.43
C MET A 448 27.07 -5.79 4.18
N SER A 449 27.30 -4.90 5.16
CA SER A 449 28.34 -3.88 5.07
C SER A 449 29.75 -4.49 5.00
N ALA A 450 30.01 -5.57 5.76
CA ALA A 450 31.28 -6.29 5.71
C ALA A 450 31.53 -6.97 4.35
N ASN A 451 30.47 -7.27 3.60
CA ASN A 451 30.52 -7.77 2.23
C ASN A 451 30.48 -6.64 1.17
N GLY A 452 30.73 -5.39 1.56
CA GLY A 452 30.86 -4.26 0.65
C GLY A 452 29.56 -3.50 0.34
N HIS A 453 28.44 -3.85 0.98
CA HIS A 453 27.12 -3.27 0.70
C HIS A 453 26.56 -2.54 1.92
N ARG A 454 26.93 -1.26 2.07
CA ARG A 454 26.61 -0.44 3.25
C ARG A 454 25.16 0.09 3.29
N GLY A 455 24.48 0.14 2.14
CA GLY A 455 23.13 0.74 2.00
C GLY A 455 22.11 0.31 3.07
N PRO A 456 21.92 -1.00 3.33
CA PRO A 456 20.99 -1.45 4.37
C PRO A 456 21.36 -0.99 5.78
N LEU A 457 22.66 -0.89 6.10
CA LEU A 457 23.11 -0.38 7.40
C LEU A 457 22.80 1.10 7.55
N GLU A 458 23.05 1.91 6.53
CA GLU A 458 22.70 3.33 6.56
C GLU A 458 21.19 3.55 6.67
N GLU A 459 20.39 2.71 5.99
CA GLU A 459 18.94 2.75 6.10
C GLU A 459 18.46 2.37 7.49
N PHE A 460 19.01 1.30 8.08
CA PHE A 460 18.74 0.89 9.46
C PHE A 460 19.11 1.99 10.47
N GLU A 461 20.29 2.58 10.34
CA GLU A 461 20.76 3.68 11.19
C GLU A 461 19.86 4.91 11.07
N ARG A 462 19.50 5.32 9.84
CA ARG A 462 18.54 6.42 9.62
C ARG A 462 17.19 6.12 10.26
N GLY A 463 16.65 4.92 10.04
CA GLY A 463 15.37 4.49 10.60
C GLY A 463 15.35 4.53 12.13
N ARG A 464 16.44 4.12 12.79
CA ARG A 464 16.56 4.21 14.26
C ARG A 464 16.55 5.65 14.76
N VAL A 465 17.30 6.53 14.10
CA VAL A 465 17.35 7.94 14.51
C VAL A 465 16.01 8.63 14.28
N GLN A 466 15.30 8.28 13.21
CA GLN A 466 13.96 8.77 12.91
C GLN A 466 12.91 8.24 13.89
N ALA A 467 12.94 6.94 14.24
CA ALA A 467 12.08 6.36 15.26
C ALA A 467 12.28 7.03 16.63
N ALA A 468 13.53 7.36 16.99
CA ALA A 468 13.81 8.12 18.21
C ALA A 468 13.21 9.54 18.18
N ALA A 469 13.19 10.21 17.02
CA ALA A 469 12.53 11.51 16.86
C ALA A 469 11.00 11.40 17.00
N THR A 470 10.40 10.35 16.42
CA THR A 470 8.98 10.02 16.58
C THR A 470 8.63 9.77 18.05
N GLU A 471 9.44 9.01 18.78
CA GLU A 471 9.21 8.70 20.19
C GLU A 471 9.28 9.94 21.09
N ARG A 472 10.27 10.82 20.90
CA ARG A 472 10.34 12.11 21.63
C ARG A 472 9.08 12.94 21.43
N ARG A 473 8.53 12.96 20.21
CA ARG A 473 7.29 13.68 19.91
C ARG A 473 6.06 13.04 20.56
N MET A 474 6.00 11.71 20.58
CA MET A 474 4.95 10.98 21.29
C MET A 474 5.01 11.21 22.80
N GLU A 475 6.21 11.25 23.38
CA GLU A 475 6.41 11.60 24.78
C GLU A 475 5.95 13.02 25.08
N PHE A 476 6.27 13.99 24.21
CA PHE A 476 5.73 15.34 24.29
C PHE A 476 4.20 15.36 24.28
N TYR A 477 3.56 14.58 23.39
CA TYR A 477 2.09 14.46 23.36
C TYR A 477 1.52 13.88 24.64
N ARG A 478 2.09 12.78 25.16
CA ARG A 478 1.65 12.20 26.44
C ARG A 478 1.75 13.18 27.61
N ASN A 479 2.76 14.04 27.60
CA ASN A 479 2.98 15.02 28.66
C ASN A 479 2.05 16.24 28.57
N VAL A 480 1.57 16.56 27.37
CA VAL A 480 0.78 17.79 27.12
C VAL A 480 -0.71 17.52 27.03
N ILE A 481 -1.14 16.33 26.58
CA ILE A 481 -2.55 15.95 26.52
C ILE A 481 -3.04 15.57 27.93
N PRO A 482 -4.17 16.12 28.41
CA PRO A 482 -4.74 15.71 29.69
C PRO A 482 -5.01 14.21 29.76
N GLN A 483 -4.72 13.58 30.90
CA GLN A 483 -4.89 12.13 31.10
C GLN A 483 -6.31 11.64 30.76
N SER A 484 -7.34 12.41 31.13
CA SER A 484 -8.74 12.10 30.83
C SER A 484 -9.07 12.12 29.33
N VAL A 485 -8.30 12.88 28.53
CA VAL A 485 -8.42 12.91 27.07
C VAL A 485 -7.70 11.70 26.47
N LEU A 486 -6.49 11.38 26.95
CA LEU A 486 -5.73 10.20 26.53
C LEU A 486 -6.53 8.91 26.72
N GLU A 487 -7.14 8.72 27.89
CA GLU A 487 -7.96 7.53 28.17
C GLU A 487 -9.15 7.38 27.21
N LYS A 488 -9.80 8.50 26.86
CA LYS A 488 -10.88 8.51 25.87
C LYS A 488 -10.38 8.25 24.45
N MET A 489 -9.18 8.73 24.11
CA MET A 489 -8.53 8.46 22.82
C MET A 489 -8.17 6.98 22.69
N ASP A 490 -7.58 6.39 23.72
CA ASP A 490 -7.17 4.98 23.75
C ASP A 490 -8.38 4.04 23.65
N GLY A 491 -9.53 4.44 24.22
CA GLY A 491 -10.79 3.71 24.10
C GLY A 491 -11.56 3.96 22.78
N ALA A 492 -11.10 4.84 21.90
CA ALA A 492 -11.84 5.19 20.68
C ALA A 492 -11.72 4.09 19.61
N THR A 493 -12.87 3.57 19.15
CA THR A 493 -12.93 2.57 18.07
C THR A 493 -13.26 3.19 16.70
N SER A 494 -13.42 4.51 16.65
CA SER A 494 -13.69 5.25 15.42
C SER A 494 -13.04 6.64 15.40
N ARG A 495 -12.76 7.16 14.20
CA ARG A 495 -12.25 8.54 14.01
C ARG A 495 -13.15 9.59 14.66
N LYS A 496 -14.48 9.37 14.66
CA LYS A 496 -15.44 10.29 15.29
C LYS A 496 -15.28 10.33 16.81
N GLN A 497 -15.16 9.17 17.46
CA GLN A 497 -14.92 9.10 18.91
C GLN A 497 -13.55 9.70 19.27
N PHE A 498 -12.54 9.45 18.45
CA PHE A 498 -11.21 10.03 18.64
C PHE A 498 -11.23 11.56 18.63
N VAL A 499 -11.92 12.17 17.66
CA VAL A 499 -12.09 13.63 17.58
C VAL A 499 -12.94 14.16 18.75
N ALA A 500 -13.99 13.45 19.14
CA ALA A 500 -14.85 13.81 20.26
C ALA A 500 -14.08 13.83 21.59
N ALA A 501 -13.10 12.94 21.78
CA ALA A 501 -12.24 12.92 22.97
C ALA A 501 -11.56 14.28 23.21
N PHE A 502 -11.06 14.93 22.16
CA PHE A 502 -10.47 16.27 22.25
C PHE A 502 -11.52 17.37 22.46
N GLN A 503 -12.64 17.32 21.72
CA GLN A 503 -13.65 18.38 21.74
C GLN A 503 -14.45 18.41 23.05
N GLU A 504 -14.81 17.24 23.58
CA GLU A 504 -15.61 17.07 24.79
C GLU A 504 -14.74 16.96 26.06
N GLY A 505 -13.49 16.49 25.91
CA GLY A 505 -12.57 16.34 27.04
C GLY A 505 -11.98 17.66 27.55
N ILE A 506 -12.16 18.76 26.81
CA ILE A 506 -11.67 20.08 27.18
C ILE A 506 -12.80 21.09 26.94
N ALA A 507 -13.44 21.55 28.03
CA ALA A 507 -14.64 22.39 27.93
C ALA A 507 -14.34 23.83 27.46
N ASP A 508 -13.23 24.41 27.90
CA ASP A 508 -12.87 25.80 27.57
C ASP A 508 -12.30 25.95 26.15
N GLU A 509 -12.79 26.94 25.40
CA GLU A 509 -12.38 27.19 24.00
C GLU A 509 -10.91 27.61 23.90
N SER A 510 -10.43 28.42 24.84
CA SER A 510 -9.04 28.90 24.86
C SER A 510 -8.08 27.78 25.27
N ALA A 511 -8.46 26.92 26.21
CA ALA A 511 -7.71 25.73 26.60
C ALA A 511 -7.58 24.75 25.42
N ARG A 512 -8.66 24.52 24.67
CA ARG A 512 -8.62 23.71 23.43
C ARG A 512 -7.67 24.31 22.41
N ALA A 513 -7.79 25.62 22.14
CA ALA A 513 -6.93 26.33 21.21
C ALA A 513 -5.44 26.20 21.60
N THR A 514 -5.13 26.43 22.89
CA THR A 514 -3.77 26.30 23.42
C THR A 514 -3.24 24.90 23.18
N LEU A 515 -4.01 23.87 23.56
CA LEU A 515 -3.58 22.48 23.41
C LEU A 515 -3.33 22.14 21.94
N TYR A 516 -4.28 22.42 21.05
CA TYR A 516 -4.17 22.04 19.64
C TYR A 516 -2.96 22.69 18.98
N LEU A 517 -2.73 23.98 19.26
CA LEU A 517 -1.55 24.68 18.76
C LEU A 517 -0.26 24.12 19.36
N LYS A 518 -0.24 23.82 20.65
CA LYS A 518 0.93 23.22 21.32
C LYS A 518 1.28 21.85 20.72
N LEU A 519 0.28 21.04 20.40
CA LEU A 519 0.49 19.75 19.73
C LEU A 519 0.94 19.91 18.27
N PHE A 520 0.43 20.93 17.57
CA PHE A 520 0.75 21.19 16.17
C PHE A 520 2.10 21.88 15.97
N GLY A 521 2.56 22.62 16.98
CA GLY A 521 3.90 23.22 17.07
C GLY A 521 4.94 22.32 17.71
N ALA A 522 4.61 21.05 18.01
CA ALA A 522 5.50 20.14 18.71
C ALA A 522 6.78 19.84 17.89
N GLY A 523 7.91 20.32 18.40
CA GLY A 523 9.23 20.19 17.79
C GLY A 523 9.42 21.11 16.57
N HIS A 524 10.66 21.25 16.13
CA HIS A 524 10.99 22.14 15.01
C HIS A 524 10.89 21.45 13.65
N SER A 525 9.84 20.69 13.35
CA SER A 525 9.68 19.99 12.06
C SER A 525 9.42 20.96 10.90
N SER A 526 9.80 20.55 9.68
CA SER A 526 9.45 21.26 8.45
C SER A 526 7.93 21.22 8.29
N TRP A 527 7.32 22.35 7.95
CA TRP A 527 5.87 22.51 7.94
C TRP A 527 5.17 21.75 6.81
N ASN A 528 5.93 21.25 5.83
CA ASN A 528 5.46 20.31 4.81
C ASN A 528 5.55 18.84 5.21
N ARG A 529 6.07 18.53 6.41
CA ARG A 529 6.06 17.18 6.96
C ARG A 529 4.91 17.04 7.95
N TYR A 530 4.08 16.03 7.74
CA TYR A 530 2.90 15.72 8.54
C TYR A 530 3.10 14.42 9.29
N ALA A 531 3.32 14.51 10.60
CA ALA A 531 3.54 13.38 11.47
C ALA A 531 2.37 13.21 12.45
N LEU A 532 2.00 11.96 12.73
CA LEU A 532 1.10 11.60 13.84
C LEU A 532 -0.25 12.36 13.79
N LEU A 533 -0.49 13.26 14.75
CA LEU A 533 -1.75 14.01 14.90
C LEU A 533 -1.89 15.20 13.94
N ASP A 534 -0.86 15.54 13.18
CA ASP A 534 -0.80 16.79 12.40
C ASP A 534 -1.98 16.97 11.45
N GLU A 535 -2.35 15.92 10.70
CA GLU A 535 -3.46 15.99 9.76
C GLU A 535 -4.80 16.18 10.47
N THR A 536 -5.04 15.45 11.56
CA THR A 536 -6.29 15.58 12.34
C THR A 536 -6.40 16.95 13.01
N LEU A 537 -5.29 17.46 13.56
CA LEU A 537 -5.22 18.79 14.14
C LEU A 537 -5.53 19.85 13.09
N LYS A 538 -4.83 19.81 11.95
CA LYS A 538 -4.98 20.76 10.85
C LYS A 538 -6.37 20.75 10.21
N GLU A 539 -6.89 19.58 9.88
CA GLU A 539 -8.10 19.47 9.05
C GLU A 539 -9.40 19.46 9.85
N VAL A 540 -9.36 19.04 11.12
CA VAL A 540 -10.57 18.82 11.90
C VAL A 540 -10.61 19.69 13.15
N LEU A 541 -9.57 19.66 13.99
CA LEU A 541 -9.63 20.27 15.32
C LEU A 541 -9.40 21.79 15.30
N LEU A 542 -8.32 22.25 14.67
CA LEU A 542 -7.96 23.67 14.60
C LEU A 542 -8.98 24.53 13.83
N PRO A 543 -9.62 24.08 12.73
CA PRO A 543 -10.67 24.85 12.06
C PRO A 543 -11.89 25.14 12.95
N GLY A 544 -12.10 24.37 14.03
CA GLY A 544 -13.15 24.63 15.02
C GLY A 544 -12.82 25.75 16.02
N VAL A 545 -11.60 26.28 16.04
CA VAL A 545 -11.18 27.38 16.92
C VAL A 545 -11.42 28.72 16.24
N LYS A 546 -12.06 29.66 16.93
CA LYS A 546 -12.35 30.99 16.36
C LYS A 546 -11.06 31.79 16.12
N PRO A 547 -10.89 32.47 14.98
CA PRO A 547 -9.74 33.34 14.71
C PRO A 547 -9.50 34.42 15.79
N ALA A 548 -10.57 35.00 16.34
CA ALA A 548 -10.47 36.00 17.41
C ALA A 548 -9.88 35.42 18.71
N THR A 549 -10.14 34.14 19.02
CA THR A 549 -9.55 33.43 20.16
C THR A 549 -8.05 33.24 19.93
N LEU A 550 -7.66 32.82 18.72
CA LEU A 550 -6.25 32.65 18.36
C LEU A 550 -5.46 33.96 18.46
N ILE A 551 -5.98 35.05 17.89
CA ILE A 551 -5.30 36.36 17.89
C ILE A 551 -5.03 36.85 19.31
N LYS A 552 -6.01 36.74 20.22
CA LYS A 552 -5.87 37.20 21.62
C LYS A 552 -4.81 36.43 22.40
N MET A 553 -4.64 35.14 22.09
CA MET A 553 -3.79 34.26 22.86
C MET A 553 -2.33 34.32 22.45
N VAL A 554 -2.09 34.46 21.15
CA VAL A 554 -0.77 34.30 20.53
C VAL A 554 0.28 35.27 21.08
N ASP A 555 -0.09 36.50 21.44
CA ASP A 555 0.84 37.51 21.95
C ASP A 555 1.44 37.16 23.32
N SER A 556 0.72 36.37 24.13
CA SER A 556 1.13 35.97 25.49
C SER A 556 1.49 34.48 25.59
N ALA A 557 1.43 33.76 24.47
CA ALA A 557 1.61 32.32 24.45
C ALA A 557 3.09 31.90 24.52
N ASP A 558 3.32 30.68 25.02
CA ASP A 558 4.63 30.05 24.97
C ASP A 558 5.11 29.81 23.52
N GLU A 559 6.40 29.57 23.37
CA GLU A 559 7.05 29.44 22.06
C GLU A 559 6.43 28.35 21.18
N VAL A 560 6.06 27.21 21.79
CA VAL A 560 5.53 26.05 21.07
C VAL A 560 4.12 26.34 20.53
N VAL A 561 3.30 27.03 21.31
CA VAL A 561 1.98 27.49 20.85
C VAL A 561 2.12 28.48 19.69
N ARG A 562 3.11 29.38 19.76
CA ARG A 562 3.38 30.32 18.66
C ARG A 562 3.88 29.61 17.40
N ASP A 563 4.70 28.58 17.53
CA ASP A 563 5.11 27.72 16.41
C ASP A 563 3.93 27.00 15.78
N GLY A 564 3.04 26.44 16.60
CA GLY A 564 1.81 25.82 16.13
C GLY A 564 0.89 26.80 15.40
N ALA A 565 0.76 28.03 15.91
CA ALA A 565 -0.06 29.07 15.30
C ALA A 565 0.54 29.55 13.98
N ALA A 566 1.86 29.74 13.94
CA ALA A 566 2.58 30.11 12.73
C ALA A 566 2.44 29.01 11.66
N ARG A 567 2.65 27.75 12.05
CA ARG A 567 2.44 26.60 11.17
C ARG A 567 1.01 26.56 10.65
N TRP A 568 0.02 26.66 11.52
CA TRP A 568 -1.39 26.60 11.10
C TRP A 568 -1.75 27.68 10.09
N PHE A 569 -1.26 28.90 10.29
CA PHE A 569 -1.58 30.03 9.40
C PHE A 569 -0.78 30.01 8.08
N PHE A 570 0.54 29.77 8.14
CA PHE A 570 1.43 29.89 6.98
C PHE A 570 1.67 28.58 6.23
N ALA A 571 1.40 27.40 6.83
CA ALA A 571 1.80 26.14 6.23
C ALA A 571 0.92 25.67 5.06
N ASP A 572 -0.38 25.98 5.06
CA ASP A 572 -1.33 25.33 4.14
C ASP A 572 -2.58 26.17 3.85
N ASP A 573 -2.41 27.30 3.18
CA ASP A 573 -3.48 28.16 2.62
C ASP A 573 -4.62 28.56 3.59
N ARG A 574 -4.47 28.34 4.90
CA ARG A 574 -5.41 28.78 5.93
C ARG A 574 -5.55 30.29 5.98
N TRP A 575 -4.47 31.00 5.63
CA TRP A 575 -4.50 32.44 5.43
C TRP A 575 -5.59 32.86 4.42
N GLU A 576 -5.83 32.09 3.35
CA GLU A 576 -6.87 32.39 2.33
C GLU A 576 -8.28 32.35 2.93
N LYS A 577 -8.51 31.42 3.87
CA LYS A 577 -9.80 31.26 4.56
C LYS A 577 -9.98 32.21 5.75
N THR A 578 -8.96 33.00 6.07
CA THR A 578 -8.99 33.99 7.16
C THR A 578 -9.44 35.34 6.62
N ALA A 579 -10.31 36.06 7.33
CA ALA A 579 -10.76 37.39 6.92
C ALA A 579 -9.59 38.39 6.91
N GLU A 580 -9.61 39.37 6.00
CA GLU A 580 -8.51 40.31 5.77
C GLU A 580 -8.04 41.05 7.04
N LYS A 581 -8.99 41.57 7.84
CA LYS A 581 -8.69 42.23 9.12
C LYS A 581 -7.92 41.33 10.09
N ASP A 582 -8.25 40.04 10.08
CA ASP A 582 -7.67 39.05 10.98
C ASP A 582 -6.29 38.59 10.46
N ARG A 583 -6.10 38.53 9.13
CA ARG A 583 -4.78 38.28 8.52
C ARG A 583 -3.76 39.33 8.96
N ALA A 584 -4.12 40.61 8.91
CA ALA A 584 -3.22 41.69 9.29
C ALA A 584 -2.80 41.59 10.78
N ALA A 585 -3.75 41.31 11.66
CA ALA A 585 -3.49 41.11 13.09
C ALA A 585 -2.56 39.90 13.34
N ILE A 586 -2.83 38.77 12.68
CA ILE A 586 -2.02 37.55 12.80
C ILE A 586 -0.60 37.77 12.26
N VAL A 587 -0.45 38.41 11.10
CA VAL A 587 0.87 38.73 10.53
C VAL A 587 1.68 39.60 11.47
N LYS A 588 1.05 40.61 12.09
CA LYS A 588 1.71 41.46 13.09
C LYS A 588 2.17 40.68 14.32
N ALA A 589 1.37 39.74 14.81
CA ALA A 589 1.67 38.95 16.01
C ALA A 589 2.71 37.83 15.77
N LEU A 590 2.66 37.17 14.59
CA LEU A 590 3.42 35.94 14.31
C LEU A 590 4.48 36.07 13.23
N GLY A 591 4.42 37.07 12.36
CA GLY A 591 5.26 37.13 11.16
C GLY A 591 6.75 37.10 11.48
N GLN A 592 7.20 37.89 12.46
CA GLN A 592 8.60 37.87 12.90
C GLN A 592 8.98 36.53 13.57
N HIS A 593 8.08 35.94 14.36
CA HIS A 593 8.31 34.63 14.98
C HIS A 593 8.50 33.54 13.93
N ALA A 594 7.60 33.47 12.95
CA ALA A 594 7.66 32.55 11.82
C ALA A 594 8.94 32.74 10.97
N PHE A 595 9.37 33.98 10.77
CA PHE A 595 10.64 34.30 10.10
C PHE A 595 11.88 33.93 10.90
N SER A 596 11.79 33.81 12.22
CA SER A 596 12.90 33.36 13.06
C SER A 596 12.99 31.83 13.18
N HIS A 597 12.04 31.08 12.60
CA HIS A 597 11.99 29.62 12.73
C HIS A 597 13.32 28.97 12.30
N PRO A 598 13.85 27.95 12.99
CA PRO A 598 15.18 27.39 12.71
C PRO A 598 15.31 26.71 11.34
N ARG A 599 14.23 26.16 10.80
CA ARG A 599 14.20 25.54 9.46
C ARG A 599 13.94 26.54 8.34
N SER A 600 14.83 26.57 7.33
CA SER A 600 14.75 27.47 6.18
C SER A 600 13.48 27.28 5.35
N TYR A 601 13.02 26.03 5.15
CA TYR A 601 11.79 25.76 4.42
C TYR A 601 10.58 26.50 5.04
N ASN A 602 10.43 26.47 6.37
CA ASN A 602 9.32 27.12 7.08
C ASN A 602 9.39 28.65 6.96
N ARG A 603 10.59 29.21 7.06
CA ARG A 603 10.81 30.66 6.85
C ARG A 603 10.42 31.08 5.44
N ARG A 604 10.83 30.32 4.43
CA ARG A 604 10.53 30.61 3.02
C ARG A 604 9.06 30.46 2.69
N LEU A 605 8.41 29.50 3.34
CA LEU A 605 6.97 29.37 3.23
C LEU A 605 6.29 30.64 3.74
N THR A 606 6.70 31.10 4.91
CA THR A 606 6.22 32.37 5.45
C THR A 606 6.46 33.53 4.48
N ILE A 607 7.65 33.60 3.85
CA ILE A 607 7.99 34.63 2.84
C ILE A 607 7.02 34.61 1.66
N ASP A 608 6.76 33.42 1.10
CA ASP A 608 5.84 33.25 -0.03
C ASP A 608 4.40 33.66 0.34
N ILE A 609 3.91 33.25 1.51
CA ILE A 609 2.56 33.61 1.97
C ILE A 609 2.44 35.12 2.23
N LEU A 610 3.43 35.77 2.85
CA LEU A 610 3.40 37.21 3.04
C LEU A 610 3.34 37.98 1.71
N ALA A 611 4.03 37.48 0.68
CA ALA A 611 3.96 38.03 -0.66
C ALA A 611 2.59 37.82 -1.33
N LYS A 612 1.84 36.79 -0.94
CA LYS A 612 0.46 36.56 -1.40
C LYS A 612 -0.57 37.42 -0.64
N ILE A 613 -0.35 37.66 0.66
CA ILE A 613 -1.21 38.52 1.49
C ILE A 613 -1.13 39.99 1.06
N LYS A 614 0.06 40.48 0.68
CA LYS A 614 0.28 41.85 0.14
C LYS A 614 -0.11 43.01 1.07
N GLY A 615 -0.16 42.79 2.38
CA GLY A 615 -0.45 43.87 3.35
C GLY A 615 0.80 44.67 3.74
N ASP A 616 0.62 45.89 4.24
CA ASP A 616 1.71 46.78 4.69
C ASP A 616 2.67 46.09 5.67
N GLU A 617 2.12 45.36 6.64
CA GLU A 617 2.92 44.62 7.62
C GLU A 617 3.70 43.46 6.98
N SER A 618 3.13 42.84 5.94
CA SER A 618 3.81 41.79 5.17
C SER A 618 5.02 42.36 4.42
N VAL A 619 4.87 43.54 3.79
CA VAL A 619 5.95 44.22 3.08
C VAL A 619 7.06 44.62 4.04
N LYS A 620 6.73 45.20 5.21
CA LYS A 620 7.73 45.56 6.25
C LYS A 620 8.56 44.37 6.68
N LEU A 621 7.93 43.23 6.96
CA LEU A 621 8.63 42.00 7.36
C LEU A 621 9.56 41.49 6.25
N LEU A 622 9.09 41.50 4.99
CA LEU A 622 9.92 41.12 3.84
C LEU A 622 11.14 42.05 3.67
N GLN A 623 10.98 43.35 3.90
CA GLN A 623 12.08 44.31 3.88
C GLN A 623 13.08 44.04 5.02
N ALA A 624 12.60 43.79 6.24
CA ALA A 624 13.45 43.46 7.38
C ALA A 624 14.28 42.18 7.13
N MET A 625 13.67 41.16 6.51
CA MET A 625 14.38 39.94 6.10
C MET A 625 15.43 40.23 5.02
N LEU A 626 15.09 41.01 3.99
CA LEU A 626 16.03 41.43 2.95
C LEU A 626 17.23 42.18 3.56
N ALA A 627 16.97 43.10 4.49
CA ALA A 627 17.98 43.86 5.22
C ALA A 627 18.84 42.98 6.16
N GLY A 628 18.37 41.78 6.51
CA GLY A 628 19.06 40.86 7.42
C GLY A 628 18.84 41.18 8.90
N GLU A 629 17.77 41.90 9.23
CA GLU A 629 17.41 42.32 10.59
C GLU A 629 16.80 41.16 11.40
N ILE A 630 16.20 40.19 10.72
CA ILE A 630 15.60 39.01 11.35
C ILE A 630 16.57 37.83 11.26
N LYS A 631 17.05 37.36 12.41
CA LYS A 631 17.99 36.25 12.51
C LYS A 631 17.24 34.93 12.78
N PRO A 632 17.52 33.87 12.01
CA PRO A 632 17.01 32.53 12.32
C PRO A 632 17.53 32.03 13.68
N LYS A 633 16.67 31.35 14.42
CA LYS A 633 17.04 30.58 15.63
C LYS A 633 17.91 29.38 15.23
N ALA A 634 18.75 28.92 16.17
CA ALA A 634 19.51 27.70 15.99
C ALA A 634 18.59 26.48 16.05
N LEU A 635 18.78 25.51 15.16
CA LEU A 635 18.06 24.23 15.22
C LEU A 635 18.66 23.38 16.36
N PRO A 636 17.88 22.93 17.35
CA PRO A 636 18.36 22.00 18.37
C PRO A 636 18.91 20.72 17.75
N LYS A 637 19.98 20.15 18.32
CA LYS A 637 20.60 18.93 17.77
C LYS A 637 19.65 17.74 17.75
N GLU A 638 18.82 17.61 18.78
CA GLU A 638 17.76 16.59 18.87
C GLU A 638 16.67 16.73 17.81
N ASP A 639 16.50 17.92 17.24
CA ASP A 639 15.52 18.22 16.19
C ASP A 639 16.15 18.26 14.80
N ALA A 640 17.44 17.94 14.66
CA ALA A 640 18.10 17.84 13.36
C ALA A 640 17.39 16.81 12.47
N ILE A 641 16.98 15.68 13.06
CA ILE A 641 16.26 14.60 12.40
C ILE A 641 14.78 14.71 12.72
N GLU A 642 13.98 14.70 11.66
CA GLU A 642 12.53 14.84 11.75
C GLU A 642 11.87 13.50 12.07
N PRO A 643 10.71 13.49 12.75
CA PRO A 643 9.95 12.26 12.98
C PRO A 643 9.42 11.67 11.66
N ASP A 644 8.99 10.41 11.71
CA ASP A 644 8.25 9.78 10.61
C ASP A 644 6.97 10.56 10.29
N GLY A 645 6.68 10.70 9.01
CA GLY A 645 5.52 11.46 8.55
C GLY A 645 5.49 11.62 7.04
N MET A 646 4.30 11.92 6.53
CA MET A 646 4.07 12.19 5.11
C MET A 646 4.71 13.51 4.70
N PHE A 647 5.36 13.51 3.55
CA PHE A 647 5.89 14.71 2.92
C PHE A 647 4.88 15.25 1.92
N MET A 648 4.45 16.50 2.11
CA MET A 648 3.48 17.17 1.25
C MET A 648 4.18 18.23 0.41
N ALA A 649 4.50 17.88 -0.84
CA ALA A 649 5.08 18.82 -1.80
C ALA A 649 4.00 19.75 -2.38
N ARG A 650 4.32 21.04 -2.54
CA ARG A 650 3.47 22.00 -3.27
C ARG A 650 4.11 22.49 -4.57
N PRO A 651 3.29 22.94 -5.53
CA PRO A 651 3.79 23.65 -6.70
C PRO A 651 4.68 24.83 -6.29
N GLY A 652 5.94 24.81 -6.72
CA GLY A 652 6.92 25.87 -6.39
C GLY A 652 7.88 25.56 -5.24
N ASP A 653 7.71 24.45 -4.51
CA ASP A 653 8.60 24.08 -3.39
C ASP A 653 10.07 23.94 -3.83
N LEU A 654 10.33 23.55 -5.08
CA LEU A 654 11.69 23.51 -5.65
C LEU A 654 12.34 24.90 -5.76
N GLU A 655 11.57 25.98 -5.91
CA GLU A 655 12.12 27.34 -5.85
C GLU A 655 12.51 27.70 -4.41
N MET A 656 11.79 27.15 -3.42
CA MET A 656 12.06 27.37 -2.01
C MET A 656 13.34 26.70 -1.51
N THR A 657 14.03 25.87 -2.30
CA THR A 657 15.31 25.27 -1.88
C THR A 657 16.54 26.04 -2.36
N LYS A 658 16.36 27.11 -3.15
CA LYS A 658 17.47 27.85 -3.80
C LYS A 658 17.91 29.10 -3.06
N GLY A 659 19.21 29.34 -3.00
CA GLY A 659 19.78 30.59 -2.45
C GLY A 659 19.54 30.77 -0.95
N SER A 660 19.54 32.00 -0.46
CA SER A 660 19.33 32.41 0.93
C SER A 660 17.93 32.98 1.15
N ASP A 661 17.49 33.01 2.40
CA ASP A 661 16.16 33.58 2.74
C ASP A 661 16.08 35.08 2.40
N ARG A 662 17.23 35.79 2.44
CA ARG A 662 17.33 37.21 2.06
C ARG A 662 17.09 37.39 0.56
N ALA A 663 17.77 36.58 -0.26
CA ALA A 663 17.61 36.61 -1.71
C ALA A 663 16.18 36.20 -2.13
N TYR A 664 15.60 35.22 -1.43
CA TYR A 664 14.22 34.79 -1.66
C TYR A 664 13.19 35.87 -1.27
N ALA A 665 13.36 36.55 -0.13
CA ALA A 665 12.54 37.71 0.24
C ALA A 665 12.66 38.84 -0.79
N GLY A 666 13.87 39.06 -1.31
CA GLY A 666 14.12 39.99 -2.40
C GLY A 666 13.33 39.66 -3.67
N LEU A 667 13.34 38.40 -4.10
CA LEU A 667 12.53 37.93 -5.22
C LEU A 667 11.03 38.20 -5.01
N MET A 668 10.52 37.95 -3.81
CA MET A 668 9.11 38.21 -3.49
C MET A 668 8.79 39.71 -3.55
N LEU A 669 9.62 40.58 -2.99
CA LEU A 669 9.48 42.04 -3.11
C LEU A 669 9.51 42.50 -4.57
N GLY A 670 10.34 41.87 -5.41
CA GLY A 670 10.35 42.08 -6.86
C GLY A 670 9.03 41.70 -7.53
N ARG A 671 8.48 40.52 -7.21
CA ARG A 671 7.16 40.06 -7.71
C ARG A 671 6.02 41.00 -7.30
N LEU A 672 6.14 41.61 -6.12
CA LEU A 672 5.20 42.61 -5.61
C LEU A 672 5.32 43.98 -6.29
N GLY A 673 6.40 44.26 -7.03
CA GLY A 673 6.61 45.60 -7.60
C GLY A 673 7.08 46.63 -6.56
N HIS A 674 7.69 46.21 -5.45
CA HIS A 674 8.07 47.12 -4.37
C HIS A 674 9.35 47.93 -4.71
N ALA A 675 9.19 49.01 -5.47
CA ALA A 675 10.28 49.87 -5.93
C ALA A 675 11.26 50.36 -4.84
N PRO A 676 10.84 50.70 -3.60
CA PRO A 676 11.77 51.13 -2.55
C PRO A 676 12.82 50.08 -2.16
N SER A 677 12.63 48.79 -2.51
CA SER A 677 13.60 47.74 -2.22
C SER A 677 14.76 47.68 -3.23
N LEU A 678 14.70 48.43 -4.34
CA LEU A 678 15.64 48.32 -5.46
C LEU A 678 17.10 48.61 -5.06
N GLU A 679 17.33 49.61 -4.21
CA GLU A 679 18.68 49.98 -3.77
C GLU A 679 19.32 48.86 -2.93
N THR A 680 18.57 48.31 -1.97
CA THR A 680 19.02 47.20 -1.13
C THR A 680 19.31 45.95 -1.96
N LEU A 681 18.46 45.66 -2.96
CA LEU A 681 18.66 44.54 -3.89
C LEU A 681 19.96 44.68 -4.69
N ARG A 682 20.24 45.88 -5.22
CA ARG A 682 21.48 46.15 -5.98
C ARG A 682 22.72 45.97 -5.11
N LYS A 683 22.71 46.53 -3.90
CA LYS A 683 23.80 46.37 -2.92
C LYS A 683 24.06 44.92 -2.54
N LEU A 684 23.02 44.10 -2.42
CA LEU A 684 23.18 42.67 -2.14
C LEU A 684 23.71 41.90 -3.35
N LEU A 685 23.26 42.25 -4.55
CA LEU A 685 23.69 41.59 -5.79
C LEU A 685 25.20 41.72 -6.03
N GLU A 686 25.82 42.85 -5.67
CA GLU A 686 27.27 43.08 -5.80
C GLU A 686 28.12 42.01 -5.11
N LYS A 687 27.59 41.40 -4.05
CA LYS A 687 28.30 40.41 -3.22
C LYS A 687 27.69 38.99 -3.34
N ALA A 688 26.70 38.82 -4.21
CA ALA A 688 25.96 37.56 -4.30
C ALA A 688 26.59 36.59 -5.31
N GLU A 689 26.56 35.31 -4.97
CA GLU A 689 27.04 34.21 -5.81
C GLU A 689 25.98 33.10 -5.91
N GLY A 690 26.17 32.17 -6.86
CA GLY A 690 25.30 31.00 -7.03
C GLY A 690 23.82 31.37 -7.16
N ASP A 691 22.97 30.66 -6.42
CA ASP A 691 21.52 30.85 -6.45
C ASP A 691 21.08 32.23 -5.94
N ASP A 692 21.79 32.85 -4.99
CA ASP A 692 21.45 34.20 -4.50
C ASP A 692 21.53 35.22 -5.62
N LYS A 693 22.58 35.14 -6.44
CA LYS A 693 22.76 36.01 -7.60
C LYS A 693 21.61 35.85 -8.59
N ILE A 694 21.16 34.61 -8.83
CA ILE A 694 20.04 34.32 -9.73
C ILE A 694 18.73 34.94 -9.21
N LEU A 695 18.42 34.73 -7.93
CA LEU A 695 17.19 35.23 -7.32
C LEU A 695 17.17 36.77 -7.27
N LEU A 696 18.28 37.41 -6.89
CA LEU A 696 18.40 38.87 -6.79
C LEU A 696 18.34 39.54 -8.16
N THR A 697 19.00 39.00 -9.19
CA THR A 697 18.89 39.51 -10.57
C THR A 697 17.45 39.46 -11.05
N LYS A 698 16.76 38.32 -10.84
CA LYS A 698 15.34 38.17 -11.21
C LYS A 698 14.45 39.17 -10.47
N ALA A 699 14.74 39.44 -9.20
CA ALA A 699 14.03 40.45 -8.41
C ALA A 699 14.17 41.86 -9.01
N ILE A 700 15.39 42.26 -9.37
CA ILE A 700 15.69 43.57 -9.96
C ILE A 700 15.02 43.69 -11.33
N ASP A 701 15.12 42.66 -12.18
CA ASP A 701 14.48 42.64 -13.49
C ASP A 701 12.97 42.86 -13.40
N LEU A 702 12.30 42.25 -12.42
CA LEU A 702 10.87 42.43 -12.20
C LEU A 702 10.50 43.87 -11.83
N LEU A 703 11.37 44.57 -11.09
CA LEU A 703 11.16 45.97 -10.69
C LEU A 703 11.51 46.96 -11.80
N VAL A 704 12.47 46.63 -12.67
CA VAL A 704 12.91 47.51 -13.76
C VAL A 704 12.02 47.38 -15.00
N LYS A 705 11.45 46.19 -15.25
CA LYS A 705 10.60 45.92 -16.43
C LYS A 705 9.12 46.26 -16.23
N ARG A 706 8.67 46.56 -15.00
CA ARG A 706 7.30 47.03 -14.72
C ARG A 706 7.33 48.55 -14.54
N PRO A 707 6.77 49.34 -15.49
CA PRO A 707 6.63 50.79 -15.32
C PRO A 707 5.68 51.15 -14.18
#